data_AF-J7LEW1-F1
#
_entry.id   AF-J7LEW1-F1
#
_cell.length_a   1.000
_cell.length_b   1.000
_cell.length_c   1.000
_cell.angle_alpha   90.00
_cell.angle_beta   90.00
_cell.angle_gamma   90.00
#
_symmetry.space_group_name_H-M   'P 1'
#
loop_
_entity.id
_entity.type
_entity.pdbx_description
1 polymer ?
#
loop_
_entity_poly.entity_id
_entity_poly.type
_entity_poly.pdbx_seq_one_letter_code
_entity_poly.pdbx_strand_id
1 'polypeptide(L)'
;MTDYGHHLEFGTFLTPTSRDPEHVVGLAERTEAAGLDLATFQDHPYNPELLDTWTLLGWVASRTERLRVAGNVLNLPLRHPTVLARAAAGLDLLSRGRVELGLGAGGFREAVQGMGGARRTAGESVDALSEAIDLIRAVWDVDSGGEVRSSGPHYPVPGTPRGPRPHHDIGIWLGAYKPRMLGLVGAKADGWLPSLGYLDLADLPEGNRIIDESAEAAGRDPRQVRRLLNLTGTSFSSVSRGFLQGPPEQWVEQLLPLVLEQGVATFVLGGDDPRAIDLFGREVAPALREAVEGERAVKGTPTGPARPVAALAARRPGIDYDGVPAALRDLAVEPGDGGYTGVRHGYMQRGRPGLVLRPTDPEQVAEALAYAREQRVPLNVRSGGHGISGASTNDGGIVIDLGRMNGIRLLDPDTGRVRLGTGARWGDVARTLGDRGWAISSGDHGGVGVGGIATTGGIGYMSRAHGLTIDRLTAVELVTADGRLLRVDQDHDPELFWGTRGAGANLGVVTAVEIEAAPVGNVVLGRFVYDASATASFLRAWGEIADAAPREVTAFLTLGAGRGGQGPVAQAMVVYAGEDTDAAVAALEPFLKAGPVLDQRAQVAPYAALLVPHQGPHEGHGTPVSRSGLIGETTPEIAEIVAAMITSGDSYFTQFRQVGGAVDDMAPEATAYAHRSARFSVAALGARAGRLDRHWSALEPRLQGMYLSFDTRTGPEVLAQAFPEPTLSRLRALKAVHDPDQVFDQNFPIPPA
;
A
#
# COMPACT_ATOMS: atom_id res chain seq x y z
N MET A 1 -35.13 8.74 -10.25
CA MET A 1 -34.86 7.37 -9.77
C MET A 1 -34.04 7.51 -8.50
N THR A 2 -34.43 6.81 -7.45
CA THR A 2 -33.88 6.90 -6.08
C THR A 2 -32.87 5.81 -5.75
N ASP A 3 -32.62 4.87 -6.67
CA ASP A 3 -31.48 3.95 -6.57
C ASP A 3 -30.18 4.71 -6.89
N TYR A 4 -29.37 4.94 -5.86
CA TYR A 4 -28.10 5.66 -5.96
C TYR A 4 -26.94 4.80 -6.46
N GLY A 5 -27.15 3.50 -6.74
CA GLY A 5 -26.14 2.60 -7.30
C GLY A 5 -25.09 2.13 -6.30
N HIS A 6 -25.31 2.33 -4.99
CA HIS A 6 -24.39 1.90 -3.95
C HIS A 6 -24.37 0.37 -3.81
N HIS A 7 -23.18 -0.19 -3.58
CA HIS A 7 -23.02 -1.58 -3.14
C HIS A 7 -23.77 -1.83 -1.84
N LEU A 8 -24.29 -3.04 -1.60
CA LEU A 8 -25.01 -3.33 -0.36
C LEU A 8 -24.06 -3.72 0.77
N GLU A 9 -24.24 -3.07 1.92
CA GLU A 9 -23.55 -3.38 3.16
C GLU A 9 -24.56 -3.89 4.21
N PHE A 10 -24.12 -4.82 5.05
CA PHE A 10 -24.93 -5.41 6.10
C PHE A 10 -24.15 -5.42 7.40
N GLY A 11 -24.83 -5.14 8.50
CA GLY A 11 -24.17 -5.11 9.80
C GLY A 11 -25.09 -5.42 10.96
N THR A 12 -24.54 -5.31 12.16
CA THR A 12 -25.27 -5.47 13.42
C THR A 12 -25.23 -4.20 14.26
N PHE A 13 -26.30 -3.97 15.01
CA PHE A 13 -26.39 -2.96 16.04
C PHE A 13 -26.53 -3.67 17.38
N LEU A 14 -25.40 -3.84 18.04
CA LEU A 14 -25.23 -4.69 19.22
C LEU A 14 -25.33 -3.85 20.50
N THR A 15 -25.91 -4.43 21.55
CA THR A 15 -26.01 -3.75 22.85
C THR A 15 -24.66 -3.82 23.57
N PRO A 16 -24.01 -2.68 23.89
CA PRO A 16 -22.72 -2.66 24.56
C PRO A 16 -22.88 -2.88 26.08
N THR A 17 -23.51 -3.98 26.50
CA THR A 17 -23.82 -4.21 27.93
C THR A 17 -22.56 -4.34 28.78
N SER A 18 -22.53 -3.67 29.94
CA SER A 18 -21.44 -3.80 30.92
C SER A 18 -21.58 -5.03 31.82
N ARG A 19 -22.74 -5.72 31.79
CA ARG A 19 -23.00 -6.92 32.62
C ARG A 19 -22.27 -8.15 32.11
N ASP A 20 -22.12 -8.27 30.79
CA ASP A 20 -21.35 -9.33 30.13
C ASP A 20 -20.56 -8.74 28.95
N PRO A 21 -19.39 -8.11 29.21
CA PRO A 21 -18.60 -7.46 28.18
C PRO A 21 -18.05 -8.41 27.12
N GLU A 22 -17.77 -9.66 27.47
CA GLU A 22 -17.25 -10.66 26.51
C GLU A 22 -18.34 -11.12 25.54
N HIS A 23 -19.61 -11.15 25.98
CA HIS A 23 -20.72 -11.51 25.11
C HIS A 23 -20.85 -10.57 23.90
N VAL A 24 -20.80 -9.26 24.10
CA VAL A 24 -20.90 -8.30 22.98
C VAL A 24 -19.70 -8.39 22.02
N VAL A 25 -18.52 -8.69 22.53
CA VAL A 25 -17.32 -8.93 21.69
C VAL A 25 -17.49 -10.20 20.86
N GLY A 26 -17.96 -11.29 21.48
CA GLY A 26 -18.25 -12.55 20.77
C GLY A 26 -19.36 -12.42 19.72
N LEU A 27 -20.34 -11.55 19.95
CA LEU A 27 -21.34 -11.21 18.93
C LEU A 27 -20.71 -10.46 17.74
N ALA A 28 -19.77 -9.54 17.98
CA ALA A 28 -19.06 -8.86 16.90
C ALA A 28 -18.16 -9.82 16.09
N GLU A 29 -17.43 -10.73 16.76
CA GLU A 29 -16.68 -11.80 16.09
C GLU A 29 -17.62 -12.69 15.25
N ARG A 30 -18.84 -12.98 15.76
CA ARG A 30 -19.87 -13.70 14.99
C ARG A 30 -20.39 -12.91 13.80
N THR A 31 -20.61 -11.59 13.93
CA THR A 31 -21.00 -10.72 12.81
C THR A 31 -20.01 -10.88 11.65
N GLU A 32 -18.70 -10.84 11.94
CA GLU A 32 -17.65 -11.09 10.93
C GLU A 32 -17.71 -12.51 10.35
N ALA A 33 -17.90 -13.53 11.20
CA ALA A 33 -17.98 -14.93 10.79
C ALA A 33 -19.26 -15.26 9.99
N ALA A 34 -20.31 -14.45 10.12
CA ALA A 34 -21.53 -14.55 9.34
C ALA A 34 -21.40 -13.88 7.95
N GLY A 35 -20.29 -13.21 7.66
CA GLY A 35 -20.05 -12.51 6.39
C GLY A 35 -20.65 -11.11 6.32
N LEU A 36 -20.95 -10.50 7.46
CA LEU A 36 -21.44 -9.12 7.55
C LEU A 36 -20.27 -8.12 7.58
N ASP A 37 -20.52 -6.91 7.12
CA ASP A 37 -19.51 -5.90 6.80
C ASP A 37 -19.14 -5.00 8.00
N LEU A 38 -20.10 -4.73 8.91
CA LEU A 38 -19.88 -3.84 10.06
C LEU A 38 -20.63 -4.24 11.34
N ALA A 39 -20.07 -3.85 12.49
CA ALA A 39 -20.75 -3.86 13.78
C ALA A 39 -20.80 -2.45 14.37
N THR A 40 -21.94 -2.10 14.93
CA THR A 40 -22.19 -0.78 15.49
C THR A 40 -22.75 -0.85 16.91
N PHE A 41 -22.49 0.20 17.69
CA PHE A 41 -22.79 0.20 19.13
C PHE A 41 -23.35 1.55 19.59
N GLN A 42 -24.35 1.53 20.48
CA GLN A 42 -25.00 2.75 20.98
C GLN A 42 -24.13 3.49 21.98
N ASP A 43 -24.04 4.82 21.86
CA ASP A 43 -23.23 5.64 22.76
C ASP A 43 -24.11 6.43 23.72
N HIS A 44 -24.36 5.83 24.88
CA HIS A 44 -24.97 6.50 26.03
C HIS A 44 -24.01 6.48 27.23
N PRO A 45 -22.94 7.30 27.24
CA PRO A 45 -21.88 7.25 28.27
C PRO A 45 -22.36 7.46 29.71
N TYR A 46 -23.54 8.05 29.88
CA TYR A 46 -24.20 8.29 31.16
C TYR A 46 -25.02 7.09 31.66
N ASN A 47 -25.18 6.02 30.87
CA ASN A 47 -25.86 4.80 31.29
C ASN A 47 -24.83 3.80 31.84
N PRO A 48 -24.83 3.51 33.16
CA PRO A 48 -23.85 2.61 33.76
C PRO A 48 -24.02 1.13 33.35
N GLU A 49 -25.16 0.76 32.76
CA GLU A 49 -25.40 -0.59 32.25
C GLU A 49 -24.73 -0.84 30.89
N LEU A 50 -24.08 0.17 30.33
CA LEU A 50 -23.37 0.12 29.05
C LEU A 50 -21.88 0.40 29.23
N LEU A 51 -21.06 -0.23 28.38
CA LEU A 51 -19.65 0.08 28.22
C LEU A 51 -19.48 1.44 27.53
N ASP A 52 -18.34 2.11 27.77
CA ASP A 52 -17.95 3.22 26.89
C ASP A 52 -17.74 2.69 25.47
N THR A 53 -18.50 3.26 24.53
CA THR A 53 -18.52 2.78 23.14
C THR A 53 -17.17 2.89 22.49
N TRP A 54 -16.42 3.98 22.72
CA TRP A 54 -15.15 4.20 22.04
C TRP A 54 -14.09 3.17 22.46
N THR A 55 -14.07 2.83 23.76
CA THR A 55 -13.23 1.75 24.30
C THR A 55 -13.60 0.40 23.68
N LEU A 56 -14.89 0.09 23.58
CA LEU A 56 -15.38 -1.14 22.96
C LEU A 56 -15.01 -1.24 21.48
N LEU A 57 -15.13 -0.15 20.70
CA LEU A 57 -14.74 -0.12 19.29
C LEU A 57 -13.27 -0.53 19.11
N GLY A 58 -12.37 0.01 19.95
CA GLY A 58 -10.95 -0.35 19.93
C GLY A 58 -10.70 -1.83 20.21
N TRP A 59 -11.38 -2.36 21.22
CA TRP A 59 -11.28 -3.78 21.58
C TRP A 59 -11.80 -4.70 20.49
N VAL A 60 -13.00 -4.46 19.96
CA VAL A 60 -13.59 -5.25 18.87
C VAL A 60 -12.71 -5.20 17.63
N ALA A 61 -12.19 -4.02 17.26
CA ALA A 61 -11.28 -3.90 16.11
C ALA A 61 -10.03 -4.76 16.28
N SER A 62 -9.48 -4.90 17.50
CA SER A 62 -8.33 -5.78 17.78
C SER A 62 -8.65 -7.29 17.72
N ARG A 63 -9.94 -7.65 17.82
CA ARG A 63 -10.44 -9.03 17.89
C ARG A 63 -10.95 -9.55 16.54
N THR A 64 -11.06 -8.66 15.56
CA THR A 64 -11.63 -8.93 14.22
C THR A 64 -10.63 -8.51 13.15
N GLU A 65 -10.73 -9.10 11.96
CA GLU A 65 -9.75 -8.88 10.88
C GLU A 65 -10.27 -7.96 9.77
N ARG A 66 -11.56 -8.05 9.46
CA ARG A 66 -12.24 -7.42 8.33
C ARG A 66 -13.40 -6.50 8.75
N LEU A 67 -13.99 -6.74 9.92
CA LEU A 67 -15.20 -6.06 10.38
C LEU A 67 -14.98 -4.56 10.59
N ARG A 68 -15.80 -3.72 9.95
CA ARG A 68 -15.87 -2.28 10.25
C ARG A 68 -16.58 -2.03 11.57
N VAL A 69 -16.14 -1.00 12.29
CA VAL A 69 -16.70 -0.64 13.60
C VAL A 69 -17.14 0.81 13.63
N ALA A 70 -18.31 1.08 14.21
CA ALA A 70 -18.87 2.44 14.30
C ALA A 70 -19.72 2.66 15.56
N GLY A 71 -19.80 3.90 16.05
CA GLY A 71 -20.86 4.28 16.99
C GLY A 71 -22.19 4.50 16.27
N ASN A 72 -23.31 4.18 16.92
CA ASN A 72 -24.67 4.27 16.36
C ASN A 72 -25.65 4.92 17.35
N VAL A 73 -25.61 6.25 17.52
CA VAL A 73 -24.56 7.19 17.06
C VAL A 73 -23.81 7.73 18.27
N LEU A 74 -22.55 8.18 18.09
CA LEU A 74 -21.73 8.74 19.16
C LEU A 74 -22.35 10.02 19.73
N ASN A 75 -22.22 10.18 21.05
CA ASN A 75 -22.66 11.37 21.76
C ASN A 75 -21.61 12.49 21.59
N LEU A 76 -21.70 13.24 20.48
CA LEU A 76 -20.76 14.30 20.16
C LEU A 76 -20.64 15.39 21.27
N PRO A 77 -21.71 15.81 21.97
CA PRO A 77 -21.58 16.78 23.05
C PRO A 77 -20.60 16.40 24.17
N LEU A 78 -20.31 15.11 24.35
CA LEU A 78 -19.34 14.60 25.33
C LEU A 78 -17.97 14.26 24.71
N ARG A 79 -17.79 14.50 23.40
CA ARG A 79 -16.57 14.16 22.64
C ARG A 79 -16.12 15.37 21.82
N HIS A 80 -15.10 16.08 22.28
CA HIS A 80 -14.61 17.28 21.57
C HIS A 80 -14.17 16.91 20.13
N PRO A 81 -14.58 17.64 19.07
CA PRO A 81 -14.42 17.22 17.69
C PRO A 81 -12.96 17.01 17.27
N THR A 82 -12.04 17.86 17.72
CA THR A 82 -10.60 17.68 17.39
C THR A 82 -9.98 16.46 18.07
N VAL A 83 -10.44 16.11 19.27
CA VAL A 83 -10.00 14.90 19.98
C VAL A 83 -10.59 13.67 19.31
N LEU A 84 -11.88 13.73 18.96
CA LEU A 84 -12.57 12.66 18.25
C LEU A 84 -11.94 12.38 16.89
N ALA A 85 -11.59 13.42 16.13
CA ALA A 85 -10.91 13.28 14.84
C ALA A 85 -9.58 12.53 14.99
N ARG A 86 -8.74 12.91 15.97
CA ARG A 86 -7.45 12.24 16.22
C ARG A 86 -7.65 10.79 16.66
N ALA A 87 -8.63 10.55 17.54
CA ALA A 87 -8.93 9.21 18.03
C ALA A 87 -9.42 8.31 16.89
N ALA A 88 -10.31 8.82 16.03
CA ALA A 88 -10.85 8.10 14.88
C ALA A 88 -9.75 7.76 13.87
N ALA A 89 -8.91 8.73 13.50
CA ALA A 89 -7.76 8.47 12.62
C ALA A 89 -6.78 7.46 13.22
N GLY A 90 -6.52 7.53 14.53
CA GLY A 90 -5.66 6.58 15.23
C GLY A 90 -6.23 5.16 15.21
N LEU A 91 -7.51 5.00 15.52
CA LEU A 91 -8.16 3.68 15.45
C LEU A 91 -8.24 3.17 14.02
N ASP A 92 -8.43 4.04 13.04
CA ASP A 92 -8.47 3.67 11.62
C ASP A 92 -7.12 3.16 11.12
N LEU A 93 -6.02 3.80 11.53
CA LEU A 93 -4.67 3.32 11.25
C LEU A 93 -4.38 1.97 11.92
N LEU A 94 -4.77 1.80 13.19
CA LEU A 94 -4.58 0.55 13.94
C LEU A 94 -5.39 -0.60 13.36
N SER A 95 -6.61 -0.31 12.90
CA SER A 95 -7.54 -1.29 12.33
C SER A 95 -7.37 -1.49 10.82
N ARG A 96 -6.52 -0.70 10.16
CA ARG A 96 -6.24 -0.73 8.70
C ARG A 96 -7.45 -0.34 7.84
N GLY A 97 -8.12 0.75 8.19
CA GLY A 97 -9.21 1.31 7.38
C GLY A 97 -10.61 0.79 7.73
N ARG A 98 -10.85 0.44 9.01
CA ARG A 98 -12.09 -0.22 9.44
C ARG A 98 -12.99 0.64 10.34
N VAL A 99 -12.76 1.95 10.43
CA VAL A 99 -13.52 2.83 11.34
C VAL A 99 -14.49 3.72 10.60
N GLU A 100 -15.72 3.82 11.10
CA GLU A 100 -16.73 4.77 10.62
C GLU A 100 -17.27 5.63 11.76
N LEU A 101 -17.71 6.85 11.44
CA LEU A 101 -18.09 7.83 12.46
C LEU A 101 -19.58 8.18 12.40
N GLY A 102 -20.40 7.38 13.10
CA GLY A 102 -21.78 7.77 13.38
C GLY A 102 -21.84 8.85 14.47
N LEU A 103 -22.41 10.02 14.18
CA LEU A 103 -22.50 11.16 15.10
C LEU A 103 -23.96 11.55 15.41
N GLY A 104 -24.20 11.83 16.68
CA GLY A 104 -25.46 12.35 17.18
C GLY A 104 -25.29 13.69 17.90
N ALA A 105 -26.30 14.54 17.79
CA ALA A 105 -26.33 15.84 18.47
C ALA A 105 -26.59 15.75 19.99
N GLY A 106 -26.73 14.53 20.54
CA GLY A 106 -26.99 14.26 21.97
C GLY A 106 -28.45 14.42 22.38
N GLY A 107 -29.27 13.37 22.16
CA GLY A 107 -30.72 13.42 22.39
C GLY A 107 -31.17 13.55 23.86
N PHE A 108 -30.32 13.20 24.83
CA PHE A 108 -30.62 13.21 26.27
C PHE A 108 -29.88 14.36 26.97
N ARG A 109 -30.46 15.55 26.92
CA ARG A 109 -29.78 16.79 27.32
C ARG A 109 -29.39 16.83 28.79
N GLU A 110 -30.28 16.38 29.67
CA GLU A 110 -30.05 16.38 31.11
C GLU A 110 -28.89 15.45 31.47
N ALA A 111 -28.83 14.27 30.84
CA ALA A 111 -27.78 13.30 31.08
C ALA A 111 -26.42 13.76 30.51
N VAL A 112 -26.43 14.37 29.32
CA VAL A 112 -25.25 15.02 28.73
C VAL A 112 -24.72 16.13 29.65
N GLN A 113 -25.61 16.99 30.15
CA GLN A 113 -25.23 18.06 31.07
C GLN A 113 -24.67 17.51 32.39
N GLY A 114 -25.26 16.43 32.92
CA GLY A 114 -24.79 15.75 34.12
C GLY A 114 -23.35 15.24 34.01
N MET A 115 -22.89 14.95 32.80
CA MET A 115 -21.51 14.53 32.48
C MET A 115 -20.61 15.69 32.01
N GLY A 116 -21.03 16.94 32.18
CA GLY A 116 -20.24 18.13 31.84
C GLY A 116 -20.39 18.63 30.41
N GLY A 117 -21.33 18.09 29.63
CA GLY A 117 -21.63 18.58 28.29
C GLY A 117 -22.31 19.95 28.29
N ALA A 118 -22.09 20.72 27.22
CA ALA A 118 -22.67 22.06 27.08
C ALA A 118 -24.20 22.00 26.94
N ARG A 119 -24.89 22.91 27.64
CA ARG A 119 -26.34 23.07 27.51
C ARG A 119 -26.66 23.79 26.20
N ARG A 120 -27.34 23.12 25.27
CA ARG A 120 -27.69 23.63 23.94
C ARG A 120 -29.19 23.49 23.69
N THR A 121 -29.76 24.48 22.99
CA THR A 121 -31.08 24.36 22.35
C THR A 121 -31.03 23.35 21.21
N ALA A 122 -32.20 23.00 20.65
CA ALA A 122 -32.26 22.12 19.49
C ALA A 122 -31.48 22.71 18.30
N GLY A 123 -31.65 24.01 18.02
CA GLY A 123 -30.95 24.69 16.94
C GLY A 123 -29.44 24.72 17.13
N GLU A 124 -28.98 25.15 18.31
CA GLU A 124 -27.55 25.16 18.66
C GLU A 124 -26.91 23.78 18.63
N SER A 125 -27.68 22.71 18.88
CA SER A 125 -27.17 21.34 18.80
C SER A 125 -26.88 20.93 17.35
N VAL A 126 -27.70 21.37 16.40
CA VAL A 126 -27.47 21.15 14.95
C VAL A 126 -26.31 22.02 14.46
N ASP A 127 -26.24 23.28 14.89
CA ASP A 127 -25.15 24.19 14.51
C ASP A 127 -23.80 23.70 15.05
N ALA A 128 -23.77 23.23 16.31
CA ALA A 128 -22.58 22.62 16.89
C ALA A 128 -22.16 21.35 16.14
N LEU A 129 -23.10 20.49 15.75
CA LEU A 129 -22.79 19.30 14.96
C LEU A 129 -22.21 19.67 13.58
N SER A 130 -22.78 20.67 12.91
CA SER A 130 -22.26 21.20 11.64
C SER A 130 -20.84 21.74 11.76
N GLU A 131 -20.56 22.51 12.82
CA GLU A 131 -19.22 23.03 13.13
C GLU A 131 -18.22 21.91 13.45
N ALA A 132 -18.66 20.88 14.18
CA ALA A 132 -17.84 19.73 14.51
C ALA A 132 -17.41 18.92 13.28
N ILE A 133 -18.29 18.73 12.30
CA ILE A 133 -17.96 18.02 11.04
C ILE A 133 -16.84 18.76 10.30
N ASP A 134 -16.92 20.08 10.19
CA ASP A 134 -15.89 20.90 9.54
C ASP A 134 -14.54 20.77 10.25
N LEU A 135 -14.56 20.83 11.59
CA LEU A 135 -13.36 20.67 12.41
C LEU A 135 -12.74 19.28 12.28
N ILE A 136 -13.55 18.23 12.27
CA ILE A 136 -13.09 16.85 12.12
C ILE A 136 -12.38 16.69 10.76
N ARG A 137 -13.03 17.11 9.67
CA ARG A 137 -12.44 17.06 8.32
C ARG A 137 -11.18 17.92 8.21
N ALA A 138 -11.17 19.12 8.81
CA ALA A 138 -9.98 19.98 8.84
C ALA A 138 -8.80 19.33 9.57
N VAL A 139 -9.04 18.57 10.65
CA VAL A 139 -7.97 17.83 11.32
C VAL A 139 -7.40 16.73 10.43
N TRP A 140 -8.22 16.01 9.65
CA TRP A 140 -7.75 14.94 8.77
C TRP A 140 -7.10 15.41 7.47
N ASP A 141 -7.42 16.61 7.01
CA ASP A 141 -6.81 17.24 5.84
C ASP A 141 -5.37 17.67 6.15
N VAL A 142 -4.42 16.74 6.08
CA VAL A 142 -3.00 17.01 6.35
C VAL A 142 -2.30 17.72 5.18
N ASP A 143 -2.89 17.75 3.99
CA ASP A 143 -2.26 18.30 2.78
C ASP A 143 -2.31 19.83 2.73
N SER A 144 -3.32 20.45 3.34
CA SER A 144 -3.46 21.92 3.36
C SER A 144 -2.36 22.64 4.17
N GLY A 145 -1.55 21.91 4.94
CA GLY A 145 -0.50 22.49 5.79
C GLY A 145 -1.03 23.36 6.94
N GLY A 146 -0.12 23.78 7.83
CA GLY A 146 -0.45 24.65 8.96
C GLY A 146 -1.30 23.99 10.07
N GLU A 147 -1.82 24.82 10.97
CA GLU A 147 -2.69 24.40 12.08
C GLU A 147 -4.17 24.57 11.72
N VAL A 148 -5.03 23.74 12.30
CA VAL A 148 -6.48 23.96 12.31
C VAL A 148 -6.80 25.04 13.34
N ARG A 149 -7.52 26.08 12.89
CA ARG A 149 -8.00 27.19 13.73
C ARG A 149 -9.46 27.43 13.44
N SER A 150 -10.25 27.65 14.49
CA SER A 150 -11.68 27.99 14.40
C SER A 150 -12.05 28.96 15.52
N SER A 151 -12.75 30.03 15.16
CA SER A 151 -13.41 30.93 16.12
C SER A 151 -14.90 30.63 16.25
N GLY A 152 -15.32 29.41 15.90
CA GLY A 152 -16.72 29.00 15.93
C GLY A 152 -17.30 29.06 17.35
N PRO A 153 -18.61 29.35 17.47
CA PRO A 153 -19.26 29.61 18.76
C PRO A 153 -19.41 28.36 19.63
N HIS A 154 -19.33 27.15 19.06
CA HIS A 154 -19.57 25.91 19.81
C HIS A 154 -18.29 25.14 20.13
N TYR A 155 -17.27 25.23 19.28
CA TYR A 155 -15.98 24.54 19.42
C TYR A 155 -14.82 25.46 18.98
N PRO A 156 -14.48 26.48 19.78
CA PRO A 156 -13.36 27.35 19.48
C PRO A 156 -12.04 26.57 19.55
N VAL A 157 -11.24 26.67 18.49
CA VAL A 157 -9.92 26.04 18.37
C VAL A 157 -8.88 27.13 18.08
N PRO A 158 -8.12 27.58 19.10
CA PRO A 158 -7.10 28.62 18.91
C PRO A 158 -6.00 28.22 17.94
N GLY A 159 -5.65 26.93 17.92
CA GLY A 159 -4.65 26.30 17.04
C GLY A 159 -4.39 24.86 17.48
N THR A 160 -4.50 23.91 16.55
CA THR A 160 -4.08 22.53 16.77
C THR A 160 -3.41 21.97 15.51
N PRO A 161 -2.36 21.14 15.62
CA PRO A 161 -1.79 20.50 14.44
C PRO A 161 -2.84 19.65 13.70
N ARG A 162 -2.70 19.54 12.39
CA ARG A 162 -3.43 18.55 11.59
C ARG A 162 -2.91 17.14 11.88
N GLY A 163 -3.71 16.14 11.54
CA GLY A 163 -3.34 14.73 11.56
C GLY A 163 -3.51 14.00 12.91
N PRO A 164 -3.27 12.68 12.92
CA PRO A 164 -2.76 11.90 11.78
C PRO A 164 -3.78 11.76 10.65
N ARG A 165 -3.31 11.51 9.42
CA ARG A 165 -4.19 11.17 8.29
C ARG A 165 -4.81 9.78 8.57
N PRO A 166 -6.13 9.63 8.46
CA PRO A 166 -6.76 8.30 8.45
C PRO A 166 -6.17 7.37 7.37
N HIS A 167 -6.37 6.06 7.54
CA HIS A 167 -5.98 5.06 6.53
C HIS A 167 -6.90 5.13 5.30
N HIS A 168 -8.18 5.47 5.50
CA HIS A 168 -9.16 5.71 4.43
C HIS A 168 -10.02 6.94 4.75
N ASP A 169 -10.86 7.37 3.80
CA ASP A 169 -11.83 8.44 4.03
C ASP A 169 -12.95 7.96 4.97
N ILE A 170 -12.75 8.12 6.28
CA ILE A 170 -13.73 7.77 7.33
C ILE A 170 -15.05 8.50 7.06
N GLY A 171 -16.11 7.74 6.83
CA GLY A 171 -17.45 8.28 6.61
C GLY A 171 -18.04 8.87 7.90
N ILE A 172 -18.71 10.01 7.76
CA ILE A 172 -19.46 10.65 8.83
C ILE A 172 -20.96 10.41 8.60
N TRP A 173 -21.58 9.62 9.46
CA TRP A 173 -23.01 9.29 9.36
C TRP A 173 -23.81 9.99 10.43
N LEU A 174 -25.00 10.51 10.11
CA LEU A 174 -25.85 11.19 11.09
C LEU A 174 -27.17 10.47 11.31
N GLY A 175 -27.54 10.30 12.58
CA GLY A 175 -28.89 9.94 12.98
C GLY A 175 -29.80 11.16 12.91
N ALA A 176 -30.57 11.28 11.83
CA ALA A 176 -31.38 12.46 11.52
C ALA A 176 -32.84 12.09 11.22
N TYR A 177 -33.79 12.89 11.73
CA TYR A 177 -35.23 12.66 11.52
C TYR A 177 -36.00 13.92 11.16
N LYS A 178 -35.48 15.11 11.49
CA LYS A 178 -36.18 16.39 11.28
C LYS A 178 -35.55 17.18 10.12
N PRO A 179 -36.32 18.01 9.39
CA PRO A 179 -35.86 18.63 8.14
C PRO A 179 -34.52 19.35 8.23
N ARG A 180 -34.26 20.10 9.31
CA ARG A 180 -32.98 20.79 9.51
C ARG A 180 -31.78 19.83 9.64
N MET A 181 -31.97 18.69 10.31
CA MET A 181 -30.94 17.66 10.44
C MET A 181 -30.75 16.87 9.15
N LEU A 182 -31.84 16.61 8.41
CA LEU A 182 -31.77 15.99 7.08
C LEU A 182 -31.06 16.91 6.07
N GLY A 183 -31.27 18.22 6.16
CA GLY A 183 -30.51 19.18 5.36
C GLY A 183 -29.02 19.17 5.68
N LEU A 184 -28.66 19.04 6.96
CA LEU A 184 -27.26 18.87 7.36
C LEU A 184 -26.64 17.57 6.82
N VAL A 185 -27.42 16.48 6.78
CA VAL A 185 -27.01 15.21 6.17
C VAL A 185 -26.61 15.43 4.70
N GLY A 186 -27.50 16.03 3.90
CA GLY A 186 -27.22 16.33 2.49
C GLY A 186 -26.02 17.25 2.30
N ALA A 187 -25.93 18.31 3.10
CA ALA A 187 -24.89 19.31 2.96
C ALA A 187 -23.48 18.82 3.36
N LYS A 188 -23.36 17.97 4.40
CA LYS A 188 -22.06 17.68 5.03
C LYS A 188 -21.76 16.23 5.42
N ALA A 189 -22.77 15.36 5.52
CA ALA A 189 -22.57 13.98 5.94
C ALA A 189 -22.32 13.05 4.75
N ASP A 190 -21.76 11.87 5.03
CA ASP A 190 -21.53 10.80 4.05
C ASP A 190 -22.59 9.69 4.20
N GLY A 191 -23.41 9.74 5.25
CA GLY A 191 -24.49 8.77 5.47
C GLY A 191 -25.65 9.28 6.31
N TRP A 192 -26.86 8.79 6.00
CA TRP A 192 -28.07 8.94 6.79
C TRP A 192 -28.38 7.64 7.52
N LEU A 193 -28.43 7.65 8.86
CA LEU A 193 -28.63 6.46 9.69
C LEU A 193 -29.87 6.58 10.61
N PRO A 194 -31.10 6.51 10.06
CA PRO A 194 -32.32 6.40 10.84
C PRO A 194 -32.53 4.99 11.41
N SER A 195 -33.44 4.87 12.38
CA SER A 195 -33.87 3.58 12.94
C SER A 195 -35.39 3.40 12.79
N LEU A 196 -35.83 2.19 12.44
CA LEU A 196 -37.25 1.86 12.27
C LEU A 196 -38.10 2.08 13.53
N GLY A 197 -37.50 2.08 14.72
CA GLY A 197 -38.20 2.44 15.96
C GLY A 197 -38.60 3.91 16.08
N TYR A 198 -38.03 4.80 15.24
CA TYR A 198 -38.25 6.26 15.29
C TYR A 198 -38.67 6.86 13.94
N LEU A 199 -38.55 6.11 12.85
CA LEU A 199 -38.89 6.51 11.48
C LEU A 199 -40.02 5.63 10.93
N ASP A 200 -41.05 6.24 10.37
CA ASP A 200 -42.02 5.52 9.52
C ASP A 200 -41.41 5.35 8.12
N LEU A 201 -41.50 4.15 7.54
CA LEU A 201 -41.04 3.88 6.18
C LEU A 201 -41.70 4.81 5.14
N ALA A 202 -42.92 5.28 5.41
CA ALA A 202 -43.62 6.25 4.57
C ALA A 202 -42.93 7.63 4.51
N ASP A 203 -42.06 7.95 5.48
CA ASP A 203 -41.32 9.21 5.53
C ASP A 203 -40.00 9.16 4.73
N LEU A 204 -39.55 7.97 4.29
CA LEU A 204 -38.30 7.82 3.53
C LEU A 204 -38.25 8.67 2.24
N PRO A 205 -39.30 8.73 1.40
CA PRO A 205 -39.26 9.55 0.18
C PRO A 205 -39.02 11.03 0.46
N GLU A 206 -39.68 11.59 1.47
CA GLU A 206 -39.53 13.00 1.84
C GLU A 206 -38.16 13.27 2.48
N GLY A 207 -37.67 12.33 3.31
CA GLY A 207 -36.32 12.40 3.85
C GLY A 207 -35.25 12.42 2.76
N ASN A 208 -35.37 11.51 1.79
CA ASN A 208 -34.49 11.45 0.61
C ASN A 208 -34.53 12.77 -0.18
N ARG A 209 -35.72 13.31 -0.46
CA ARG A 209 -35.88 14.58 -1.18
C ARG A 209 -35.13 15.73 -0.49
N ILE A 210 -35.30 15.89 0.82
CA ILE A 210 -34.62 16.95 1.59
C ILE A 210 -33.09 16.77 1.54
N ILE A 211 -32.61 15.54 1.68
CA ILE A 211 -31.18 15.24 1.65
C ILE A 211 -30.61 15.55 0.25
N ASP A 212 -31.28 15.10 -0.80
CA ASP A 212 -30.83 15.28 -2.18
C ASP A 212 -30.77 16.76 -2.56
N GLU A 213 -31.84 17.52 -2.31
CA GLU A 213 -31.87 18.96 -2.55
C GLU A 213 -30.79 19.71 -1.77
N SER A 214 -30.50 19.27 -0.54
CA SER A 214 -29.46 19.89 0.29
C SER A 214 -28.05 19.51 -0.16
N ALA A 215 -27.85 18.30 -0.66
CA ALA A 215 -26.58 17.88 -1.28
C ALA A 215 -26.32 18.69 -2.55
N GLU A 216 -27.31 18.80 -3.43
CA GLU A 216 -27.22 19.59 -4.67
C GLU A 216 -26.96 21.07 -4.37
N ALA A 217 -27.67 21.66 -3.40
CA ALA A 217 -27.46 23.04 -2.96
C ALA A 217 -26.04 23.27 -2.39
N ALA A 218 -25.41 22.24 -1.83
CA ALA A 218 -24.02 22.25 -1.37
C ALA A 218 -23.01 21.91 -2.49
N GLY A 219 -23.47 21.72 -3.74
CA GLY A 219 -22.63 21.33 -4.86
C GLY A 219 -22.12 19.89 -4.78
N ARG A 220 -22.84 19.00 -4.11
CA ARG A 220 -22.52 17.56 -3.98
C ARG A 220 -23.47 16.73 -4.84
N ASP A 221 -22.97 15.60 -5.32
CA ASP A 221 -23.82 14.58 -5.92
C ASP A 221 -24.58 13.87 -4.80
N PRO A 222 -25.92 13.74 -4.85
CA PRO A 222 -26.70 12.99 -3.85
C PRO A 222 -26.21 11.57 -3.59
N ARG A 223 -25.60 10.92 -4.60
CA ARG A 223 -24.96 9.59 -4.48
C ARG A 223 -23.72 9.60 -3.58
N GLN A 224 -23.21 10.75 -3.13
CA GLN A 224 -22.17 10.79 -2.11
C GLN A 224 -22.71 10.54 -0.70
N VAL A 225 -24.03 10.58 -0.51
CA VAL A 225 -24.66 10.36 0.79
C VAL A 225 -25.27 8.97 0.80
N ARG A 226 -24.71 8.06 1.59
CA ARG A 226 -25.24 6.70 1.75
C ARG A 226 -26.54 6.70 2.54
N ARG A 227 -27.47 5.81 2.19
CA ARG A 227 -28.70 5.58 2.96
C ARG A 227 -28.55 4.31 3.77
N LEU A 228 -28.54 4.44 5.09
CA LEU A 228 -28.44 3.33 6.02
C LEU A 228 -29.80 3.15 6.73
N LEU A 229 -30.05 2.00 7.32
CA LEU A 229 -31.26 1.75 8.11
C LEU A 229 -30.99 0.76 9.23
N ASN A 230 -31.23 1.17 10.49
CA ASN A 230 -31.27 0.24 11.61
C ASN A 230 -32.60 -0.51 11.62
N LEU A 231 -32.52 -1.84 11.53
CA LEU A 231 -33.64 -2.77 11.56
C LEU A 231 -33.93 -3.19 13.01
N THR A 232 -34.90 -2.54 13.65
CA THR A 232 -35.31 -2.84 15.03
C THR A 232 -36.72 -3.44 15.08
N GLY A 233 -37.03 -4.25 16.09
CA GLY A 233 -38.36 -4.85 16.25
C GLY A 233 -38.65 -5.98 15.23
N THR A 234 -37.59 -6.61 14.73
CA THR A 234 -37.63 -7.66 13.71
C THR A 234 -37.46 -9.04 14.36
N SER A 235 -37.87 -10.11 13.66
CA SER A 235 -37.65 -11.49 14.14
C SER A 235 -37.65 -12.50 13.00
N PHE A 236 -36.80 -13.52 13.12
CA PHE A 236 -36.85 -14.67 12.22
C PHE A 236 -37.82 -15.71 12.78
N SER A 237 -38.74 -16.20 11.94
CA SER A 237 -39.63 -17.30 12.29
C SER A 237 -40.11 -18.05 11.05
N SER A 238 -40.63 -19.25 11.21
CA SER A 238 -41.14 -20.05 10.07
C SER A 238 -42.46 -19.53 9.48
N VAL A 239 -43.10 -18.54 10.11
CA VAL A 239 -44.41 -18.02 9.70
C VAL A 239 -44.35 -16.50 9.61
N SER A 240 -44.85 -15.96 8.50
CA SER A 240 -44.96 -14.50 8.33
C SER A 240 -45.98 -13.90 9.31
N ARG A 241 -45.57 -12.91 10.09
CA ARG A 241 -46.42 -12.22 11.09
C ARG A 241 -46.40 -10.69 10.96
N GLY A 242 -45.56 -10.14 10.10
CA GLY A 242 -45.42 -8.70 9.92
C GLY A 242 -44.19 -8.34 9.09
N PHE A 243 -43.90 -7.04 8.99
CA PHE A 243 -42.71 -6.53 8.32
C PHE A 243 -41.44 -7.01 9.04
N LEU A 244 -40.57 -7.72 8.32
CA LEU A 244 -39.36 -8.36 8.83
C LEU A 244 -39.62 -9.27 10.06
N GLN A 245 -40.76 -9.96 10.05
CA GLN A 245 -41.16 -10.96 11.04
C GLN A 245 -41.60 -12.23 10.32
N GLY A 246 -40.64 -13.12 10.03
CA GLY A 246 -40.87 -14.29 9.17
C GLY A 246 -39.57 -14.91 8.66
N PRO A 247 -39.64 -15.77 7.62
CA PRO A 247 -38.47 -16.51 7.13
C PRO A 247 -37.57 -15.61 6.25
N PRO A 248 -36.30 -15.98 6.02
CA PRO A 248 -35.34 -15.16 5.28
C PRO A 248 -35.79 -14.71 3.89
N GLU A 249 -36.53 -15.54 3.16
CA GLU A 249 -37.03 -15.20 1.81
C GLU A 249 -37.97 -14.00 1.86
N GLN A 250 -38.85 -13.95 2.87
CA GLN A 250 -39.72 -12.80 3.09
C GLN A 250 -38.92 -11.53 3.37
N TRP A 251 -37.81 -11.64 4.11
CA TRP A 251 -36.95 -10.48 4.36
C TRP A 251 -36.36 -9.94 3.06
N VAL A 252 -35.87 -10.80 2.17
CA VAL A 252 -35.34 -10.39 0.87
C VAL A 252 -36.42 -9.66 0.05
N GLU A 253 -37.63 -10.21 -0.05
CA GLU A 253 -38.76 -9.59 -0.74
C GLU A 253 -39.12 -8.21 -0.17
N GLN A 254 -39.03 -8.03 1.15
CA GLN A 254 -39.40 -6.79 1.82
C GLN A 254 -38.30 -5.73 1.82
N LEU A 255 -37.03 -6.12 1.80
CA LEU A 255 -35.89 -5.20 1.74
C LEU A 255 -35.60 -4.74 0.31
N LEU A 256 -35.89 -5.57 -0.70
CA LEU A 256 -35.60 -5.26 -2.11
C LEU A 256 -36.20 -3.92 -2.59
N PRO A 257 -37.48 -3.59 -2.32
CA PRO A 257 -38.04 -2.28 -2.68
C PRO A 257 -37.37 -1.12 -1.94
N LEU A 258 -36.90 -1.32 -0.70
CA LEU A 258 -36.18 -0.27 0.03
C LEU A 258 -34.84 0.08 -0.64
N VAL A 259 -34.20 -0.90 -1.28
CA VAL A 259 -33.00 -0.65 -2.09
C VAL A 259 -33.37 0.08 -3.39
N LEU A 260 -34.25 -0.54 -4.19
CA LEU A 260 -34.48 -0.10 -5.58
C LEU A 260 -35.32 1.18 -5.68
N GLU A 261 -36.17 1.46 -4.69
CA GLU A 261 -37.10 2.59 -4.72
C GLU A 261 -36.78 3.65 -3.66
N GLN A 262 -36.11 3.29 -2.56
CA GLN A 262 -35.75 4.23 -1.50
C GLN A 262 -34.24 4.46 -1.36
N GLY A 263 -33.43 3.74 -2.15
CA GLY A 263 -31.98 3.93 -2.21
C GLY A 263 -31.23 3.42 -0.98
N VAL A 264 -31.87 2.65 -0.08
CA VAL A 264 -31.23 2.10 1.12
C VAL A 264 -30.14 1.12 0.70
N ALA A 265 -28.91 1.35 1.16
CA ALA A 265 -27.72 0.61 0.76
C ALA A 265 -27.00 -0.08 1.92
N THR A 266 -27.31 0.29 3.17
CA THR A 266 -26.76 -0.38 4.34
C THR A 266 -27.87 -0.78 5.29
N PHE A 267 -27.97 -2.07 5.62
CA PHE A 267 -28.94 -2.59 6.59
C PHE A 267 -28.23 -3.06 7.86
N VAL A 268 -28.62 -2.51 9.01
CA VAL A 268 -28.00 -2.83 10.29
C VAL A 268 -29.01 -3.52 11.20
N LEU A 269 -28.84 -4.83 11.40
CA LEU A 269 -29.72 -5.65 12.24
C LEU A 269 -29.57 -5.26 13.72
N GLY A 270 -30.63 -4.74 14.34
CA GLY A 270 -30.66 -4.44 15.76
C GLY A 270 -31.06 -5.65 16.61
N GLY A 271 -30.21 -5.99 17.58
CA GLY A 271 -30.46 -7.06 18.54
C GLY A 271 -29.25 -7.97 18.76
N ASP A 272 -29.32 -8.74 19.84
CA ASP A 272 -28.20 -9.56 20.34
C ASP A 272 -28.42 -11.07 20.15
N ASP A 273 -29.41 -11.49 19.34
CA ASP A 273 -29.68 -12.91 19.06
C ASP A 273 -28.64 -13.49 18.09
N PRO A 274 -27.76 -14.41 18.52
CA PRO A 274 -26.73 -14.99 17.66
C PRO A 274 -27.30 -15.71 16.43
N ARG A 275 -28.48 -16.32 16.55
CA ARG A 275 -29.13 -17.03 15.44
C ARG A 275 -29.63 -16.05 14.39
N ALA A 276 -30.16 -14.90 14.80
CA ALA A 276 -30.60 -13.87 13.88
C ALA A 276 -29.43 -13.28 13.09
N ILE A 277 -28.27 -13.08 13.73
CA ILE A 277 -27.03 -12.63 13.06
C ILE A 277 -26.62 -13.65 11.99
N ASP A 278 -26.60 -14.94 12.32
CA ASP A 278 -26.21 -16.00 11.39
C ASP A 278 -27.17 -16.07 10.18
N LEU A 279 -28.49 -16.04 10.41
CA LEU A 279 -29.50 -16.04 9.33
C LEU A 279 -29.41 -14.80 8.44
N PHE A 280 -29.21 -13.62 9.05
CA PHE A 280 -29.11 -12.37 8.31
C PHE A 280 -27.87 -12.33 7.42
N GLY A 281 -26.70 -12.75 7.93
CA GLY A 281 -25.46 -12.77 7.17
C GLY A 281 -25.37 -13.87 6.12
N ARG A 282 -25.87 -15.08 6.43
CA ARG A 282 -25.67 -16.25 5.56
C ARG A 282 -26.79 -16.50 4.56
N GLU A 283 -27.99 -15.99 4.83
CA GLU A 283 -29.16 -16.23 3.97
C GLU A 283 -29.69 -14.92 3.37
N VAL A 284 -30.01 -13.92 4.19
CA VAL A 284 -30.63 -12.66 3.70
C VAL A 284 -29.66 -11.80 2.89
N ALA A 285 -28.47 -11.51 3.43
CA ALA A 285 -27.50 -10.62 2.79
C ALA A 285 -27.04 -11.09 1.39
N PRO A 286 -26.61 -12.34 1.16
CA PRO A 286 -26.21 -12.80 -0.17
C PRO A 286 -27.39 -12.83 -1.16
N ALA A 287 -28.57 -13.30 -0.73
CA ALA A 287 -29.75 -13.36 -1.60
C ALA A 287 -30.24 -11.95 -2.01
N LEU A 288 -30.21 -10.97 -1.09
CA LEU A 288 -30.57 -9.60 -1.42
C LEU A 288 -29.55 -8.94 -2.37
N ARG A 289 -28.25 -9.22 -2.22
CA ARG A 289 -27.22 -8.76 -3.16
C ARG A 289 -27.47 -9.28 -4.56
N GLU A 290 -27.71 -10.58 -4.70
CA GLU A 290 -28.01 -11.23 -5.99
C GLU A 290 -29.27 -10.64 -6.64
N ALA A 291 -30.35 -10.47 -5.88
CA ALA A 291 -31.60 -9.90 -6.38
C ALA A 291 -31.42 -8.45 -6.87
N VAL A 292 -30.69 -7.62 -6.12
CA VAL A 292 -30.41 -6.22 -6.49
C VAL A 292 -29.52 -6.13 -7.71
N GLU A 293 -28.49 -6.98 -7.81
CA GLU A 293 -27.61 -7.04 -8.98
C GLU A 293 -28.38 -7.40 -10.25
N GLY A 294 -29.24 -8.42 -10.19
CA GLY A 294 -30.11 -8.80 -11.32
C GLY A 294 -31.01 -7.66 -11.79
N GLU A 295 -31.67 -6.96 -10.86
CA GLU A 295 -32.56 -5.83 -11.16
C GLU A 295 -31.80 -4.63 -11.73
N ARG A 296 -30.63 -4.29 -11.17
CA ARG A 296 -29.79 -3.20 -11.67
C ARG A 296 -29.22 -3.49 -13.05
N ALA A 297 -28.83 -4.73 -13.33
CA ALA A 297 -28.36 -5.15 -14.64
C ALA A 297 -29.44 -4.99 -15.71
N VAL A 298 -30.70 -5.37 -15.41
CA VAL A 298 -31.83 -5.18 -16.33
C VAL A 298 -32.13 -3.70 -16.57
N LYS A 299 -32.04 -2.86 -15.53
CA LYS A 299 -32.33 -1.42 -15.62
C LYS A 299 -31.16 -0.59 -16.17
N GLY A 300 -29.95 -1.16 -16.22
CA GLY A 300 -28.73 -0.43 -16.58
C GLY A 300 -28.35 0.63 -15.54
N THR A 301 -28.67 0.42 -14.26
CA THR A 301 -28.39 1.39 -13.19
C THR A 301 -26.86 1.51 -12.99
N PRO A 302 -26.27 2.70 -13.11
CA PRO A 302 -24.85 2.89 -12.83
C PRO A 302 -24.54 2.56 -11.37
N THR A 303 -23.55 1.70 -11.14
CA THR A 303 -23.06 1.33 -9.81
C THR A 303 -21.67 1.91 -9.53
N GLY A 304 -21.34 2.05 -8.24
CA GLY A 304 -20.03 2.52 -7.78
C GLY A 304 -20.08 3.86 -7.02
N PRO A 305 -18.94 4.32 -6.48
CA PRO A 305 -18.86 5.53 -5.69
C PRO A 305 -19.02 6.79 -6.56
N ALA A 306 -19.77 7.76 -6.08
CA ALA A 306 -19.78 9.10 -6.65
C ALA A 306 -18.61 9.92 -6.09
N ARG A 307 -17.79 10.50 -6.97
CA ARG A 307 -16.62 11.29 -6.55
C ARG A 307 -17.04 12.71 -6.12
N PRO A 308 -16.41 13.28 -5.06
CA PRO A 308 -16.60 14.68 -4.68
C PRO A 308 -16.23 15.64 -5.82
N VAL A 309 -16.87 16.81 -5.88
CA VAL A 309 -16.54 17.85 -6.88
C VAL A 309 -15.08 18.28 -6.78
N ALA A 310 -14.50 18.32 -5.59
CA ALA A 310 -13.08 18.62 -5.40
C ALA A 310 -12.16 17.58 -6.08
N ALA A 311 -12.52 16.30 -6.04
CA ALA A 311 -11.78 15.24 -6.72
C ALA A 311 -11.97 15.31 -8.25
N LEU A 312 -13.21 15.53 -8.71
CA LEU A 312 -13.49 15.75 -10.13
C LEU A 312 -12.73 16.97 -10.70
N ALA A 313 -12.61 18.05 -9.93
CA ALA A 313 -11.87 19.25 -10.31
C ALA A 313 -10.34 19.02 -10.35
N ALA A 314 -9.84 17.97 -9.69
CA ALA A 314 -8.43 17.60 -9.69
C ALA A 314 -8.04 16.65 -10.83
N ARG A 315 -9.01 16.15 -11.62
CA ARG A 315 -8.79 15.38 -12.85
C ARG A 315 -7.88 16.13 -13.82
N ARG A 316 -7.03 15.38 -14.53
CA ARG A 316 -6.05 15.91 -15.49
C ARG A 316 -6.56 15.74 -16.93
N PRO A 317 -6.28 16.69 -17.84
CA PRO A 317 -6.62 16.52 -19.25
C PRO A 317 -5.86 15.34 -19.87
N GLY A 318 -6.46 14.68 -20.86
CA GLY A 318 -5.84 13.58 -21.60
C GLY A 318 -6.11 12.18 -21.05
N ILE A 319 -6.91 12.05 -19.98
CA ILE A 319 -7.36 10.77 -19.41
C ILE A 319 -8.89 10.73 -19.47
N ASP A 320 -9.46 9.69 -20.07
CA ASP A 320 -10.89 9.40 -20.03
C ASP A 320 -11.29 8.67 -18.74
N TYR A 321 -11.40 9.41 -17.64
CA TYR A 321 -11.74 8.87 -16.32
C TYR A 321 -13.07 8.11 -16.27
N ASP A 322 -14.04 8.49 -17.12
CA ASP A 322 -15.35 7.86 -17.13
C ASP A 322 -15.37 6.59 -18.00
N GLY A 323 -14.37 6.44 -18.88
CA GLY A 323 -14.06 5.23 -19.65
C GLY A 323 -13.31 4.14 -18.89
N VAL A 324 -12.98 4.33 -17.60
CA VAL A 324 -12.33 3.28 -16.79
C VAL A 324 -13.20 2.00 -16.77
N PRO A 325 -12.62 0.82 -17.10
CA PRO A 325 -13.36 -0.45 -17.12
C PRO A 325 -14.08 -0.73 -15.81
N ALA A 326 -15.27 -1.33 -15.89
CA ALA A 326 -16.12 -1.54 -14.72
C ALA A 326 -15.42 -2.31 -13.60
N ALA A 327 -14.62 -3.33 -13.94
CA ALA A 327 -13.85 -4.13 -12.97
C ALA A 327 -12.77 -3.32 -12.23
N LEU A 328 -12.37 -2.16 -12.77
CA LEU A 328 -11.32 -1.31 -12.22
C LEU A 328 -11.84 -0.03 -11.55
N ARG A 329 -13.13 0.32 -11.67
CA ARG A 329 -13.67 1.61 -11.16
C ARG A 329 -13.46 1.79 -9.66
N ASP A 330 -13.71 0.74 -8.88
CA ASP A 330 -13.52 0.73 -7.42
C ASP A 330 -12.04 0.56 -7.03
N LEU A 331 -11.18 0.26 -8.00
CA LEU A 331 -9.74 0.09 -7.87
C LEU A 331 -8.96 1.30 -8.42
N ALA A 332 -9.66 2.28 -8.95
CA ALA A 332 -9.12 3.50 -9.54
C ALA A 332 -9.01 4.60 -8.48
N VAL A 333 -7.80 5.11 -8.28
CA VAL A 333 -7.50 6.22 -7.37
C VAL A 333 -7.18 7.45 -8.20
N GLU A 334 -8.05 8.45 -8.11
CA GLU A 334 -7.93 9.73 -8.79
C GLU A 334 -7.28 10.80 -7.89
N PRO A 335 -6.72 11.87 -8.46
CA PRO A 335 -6.34 13.06 -7.71
C PRO A 335 -7.53 13.58 -6.89
N GLY A 336 -7.30 13.82 -5.60
CA GLY A 336 -8.34 14.29 -4.67
C GLY A 336 -9.04 13.19 -3.87
N ASP A 337 -8.88 11.91 -4.26
CA ASP A 337 -9.28 10.78 -3.42
C ASP A 337 -8.36 10.69 -2.19
N GLY A 338 -8.89 10.33 -1.01
CA GLY A 338 -8.09 10.28 0.22
C GLY A 338 -6.88 9.34 0.16
N GLY A 339 -7.02 8.25 -0.59
CA GLY A 339 -5.96 7.26 -0.82
C GLY A 339 -4.86 7.70 -1.82
N TYR A 340 -5.03 8.81 -2.53
CA TYR A 340 -4.15 9.23 -3.62
C TYR A 340 -2.71 9.47 -3.17
N THR A 341 -2.50 10.07 -1.99
CA THR A 341 -1.14 10.31 -1.47
C THR A 341 -0.38 9.02 -1.16
N GLY A 342 -1.10 7.95 -0.80
CA GLY A 342 -0.51 6.65 -0.50
C GLY A 342 0.09 5.94 -1.72
N VAL A 343 -0.34 6.32 -2.92
CA VAL A 343 0.01 5.63 -4.17
C VAL A 343 0.71 6.52 -5.20
N ARG A 344 0.78 7.84 -5.00
CA ARG A 344 1.37 8.76 -5.97
C ARG A 344 2.90 8.88 -5.92
N HIS A 345 3.53 8.61 -4.78
CA HIS A 345 4.97 8.81 -4.57
C HIS A 345 5.74 7.50 -4.67
N GLY A 346 6.95 7.54 -5.23
CA GLY A 346 7.96 6.50 -5.08
C GLY A 346 8.82 6.77 -3.84
N TYR A 347 9.69 5.81 -3.50
CA TYR A 347 10.56 5.84 -2.32
C TYR A 347 11.38 7.14 -2.21
N MET A 348 12.02 7.52 -3.30
CA MET A 348 12.71 8.81 -3.41
C MET A 348 11.84 9.85 -4.15
N GLN A 349 11.30 9.46 -5.30
CA GLN A 349 10.71 10.40 -6.25
C GLN A 349 9.26 10.76 -5.93
N ARG A 350 8.95 12.06 -6.03
CA ARG A 350 7.57 12.55 -5.90
C ARG A 350 6.87 12.48 -7.25
N GLY A 351 5.75 11.76 -7.33
CA GLY A 351 4.87 11.78 -8.49
C GLY A 351 3.53 12.47 -8.25
N ARG A 352 2.86 12.76 -9.36
CA ARG A 352 1.52 13.34 -9.45
C ARG A 352 0.75 12.69 -10.61
N PRO A 353 0.60 11.35 -10.62
CA PRO A 353 -0.08 10.64 -11.69
C PRO A 353 -1.52 11.15 -11.83
N GLY A 354 -2.00 11.24 -13.07
CA GLY A 354 -3.38 11.60 -13.35
C GLY A 354 -4.37 10.52 -12.92
N LEU A 355 -3.95 9.26 -12.87
CA LEU A 355 -4.78 8.12 -12.44
C LEU A 355 -3.90 6.96 -11.95
N VAL A 356 -4.30 6.29 -10.87
CA VAL A 356 -3.66 5.05 -10.41
C VAL A 356 -4.68 3.91 -10.43
N LEU A 357 -4.40 2.85 -11.20
CA LEU A 357 -5.21 1.64 -11.28
C LEU A 357 -4.57 0.55 -10.42
N ARG A 358 -5.35 -0.08 -9.53
CA ARG A 358 -4.84 -1.05 -8.54
C ARG A 358 -5.43 -2.46 -8.74
N PRO A 359 -5.10 -3.14 -9.85
CA PRO A 359 -5.65 -4.46 -10.15
C PRO A 359 -5.31 -5.49 -9.07
N THR A 360 -6.21 -6.46 -8.89
CA THR A 360 -6.08 -7.57 -7.93
C THR A 360 -5.69 -8.90 -8.59
N ASP A 361 -5.78 -8.99 -9.91
CA ASP A 361 -5.54 -10.20 -10.70
C ASP A 361 -4.96 -9.85 -12.10
N PRO A 362 -4.40 -10.84 -12.83
CA PRO A 362 -3.81 -10.62 -14.14
C PRO A 362 -4.80 -10.15 -15.22
N GLU A 363 -6.07 -10.55 -15.15
CA GLU A 363 -7.11 -10.15 -16.09
C GLU A 363 -7.38 -8.64 -16.00
N GLN A 364 -7.49 -8.12 -14.78
CA GLN A 364 -7.61 -6.68 -14.53
C GLN A 364 -6.35 -5.90 -14.95
N VAL A 365 -5.15 -6.50 -14.90
CA VAL A 365 -3.94 -5.89 -15.45
C VAL A 365 -4.06 -5.75 -16.98
N ALA A 366 -4.58 -6.77 -17.67
CA ALA A 366 -4.82 -6.71 -19.12
C ALA A 366 -5.86 -5.64 -19.48
N GLU A 367 -6.96 -5.54 -18.73
CA GLU A 367 -7.95 -4.48 -18.91
C GLU A 367 -7.36 -3.08 -18.66
N ALA A 368 -6.54 -2.93 -17.61
CA ALA A 368 -5.88 -1.67 -17.29
C ALA A 368 -4.90 -1.24 -18.40
N LEU A 369 -4.17 -2.19 -18.97
CA LEU A 369 -3.27 -1.95 -20.10
C LEU A 369 -4.04 -1.55 -21.36
N ALA A 370 -5.10 -2.28 -21.69
CA ALA A 370 -5.94 -1.96 -22.86
C ALA A 370 -6.50 -0.54 -22.75
N TYR A 371 -7.08 -0.19 -21.60
CA TYR A 371 -7.57 1.16 -21.33
C TYR A 371 -6.46 2.21 -21.40
N ALA A 372 -5.31 1.97 -20.75
CA ALA A 372 -4.22 2.95 -20.69
C ALA A 372 -3.58 3.22 -22.06
N ARG A 373 -3.50 2.22 -22.95
CA ARG A 373 -2.95 2.36 -24.31
C ARG A 373 -3.78 3.28 -25.21
N GLU A 374 -5.07 3.42 -24.93
CA GLU A 374 -5.93 4.36 -25.66
C GLU A 374 -5.70 5.82 -25.24
N GLN A 375 -5.04 6.03 -24.09
CA GLN A 375 -4.75 7.34 -23.53
C GLN A 375 -3.36 7.81 -24.00
N ARG A 376 -3.26 9.05 -24.51
CA ARG A 376 -1.98 9.64 -24.96
C ARG A 376 -1.20 10.28 -23.81
N VAL A 377 -1.01 9.54 -22.73
CA VAL A 377 -0.31 9.99 -21.50
C VAL A 377 0.74 8.96 -21.06
N PRO A 378 1.74 9.33 -20.24
CA PRO A 378 2.75 8.39 -19.76
C PRO A 378 2.13 7.21 -19.00
N LEU A 379 2.63 6.00 -19.23
CA LEU A 379 2.19 4.79 -18.54
C LEU A 379 3.36 4.18 -17.75
N ASN A 380 3.19 4.05 -16.43
CA ASN A 380 4.18 3.41 -15.56
C ASN A 380 3.59 2.20 -14.84
N VAL A 381 4.46 1.23 -14.53
CA VAL A 381 4.10 0.05 -13.75
C VAL A 381 4.79 0.14 -12.39
N ARG A 382 4.03 -0.11 -11.33
CA ARG A 382 4.50 -0.02 -9.95
C ARG A 382 4.33 -1.35 -9.24
N SER A 383 5.41 -1.80 -8.63
CA SER A 383 5.42 -2.89 -7.63
C SER A 383 5.74 -2.30 -6.25
N GLY A 384 7.04 -2.20 -5.92
CA GLY A 384 7.57 -1.68 -4.67
C GLY A 384 7.48 -0.17 -4.50
N GLY A 385 7.49 0.56 -5.61
CA GLY A 385 7.75 2.01 -5.62
C GLY A 385 9.20 2.38 -5.31
N HIS A 386 10.14 1.42 -5.25
CA HIS A 386 11.46 1.61 -4.64
C HIS A 386 12.59 2.00 -5.62
N GLY A 387 12.31 2.01 -6.93
CA GLY A 387 13.30 2.33 -7.95
C GLY A 387 13.77 3.78 -7.88
N ILE A 388 15.09 3.99 -7.84
CA ILE A 388 15.69 5.31 -7.63
C ILE A 388 15.48 6.25 -8.83
N SER A 389 15.31 5.69 -10.03
CA SER A 389 15.03 6.42 -11.28
C SER A 389 13.67 7.11 -11.29
N GLY A 390 12.73 6.69 -10.45
CA GLY A 390 11.36 7.22 -10.45
C GLY A 390 10.38 6.52 -11.38
N ALA A 391 10.79 5.47 -12.11
CA ALA A 391 9.97 4.73 -13.07
C ALA A 391 8.69 4.06 -12.52
N SER A 392 8.42 4.19 -11.22
CA SER A 392 7.21 3.67 -10.55
C SER A 392 6.12 4.73 -10.35
N THR A 393 6.33 5.94 -10.85
CA THR A 393 5.35 7.03 -10.85
C THR A 393 5.63 8.00 -12.01
N ASN A 394 4.74 8.96 -12.22
CA ASN A 394 4.86 9.98 -13.27
C ASN A 394 4.14 11.29 -12.87
N ASP A 395 4.10 12.27 -13.77
CA ASP A 395 3.26 13.47 -13.67
C ASP A 395 2.20 13.45 -14.77
N GLY A 396 0.93 13.46 -14.38
CA GLY A 396 -0.21 13.52 -15.29
C GLY A 396 -0.55 12.23 -16.04
N GLY A 397 0.23 11.15 -15.88
CA GLY A 397 0.02 9.87 -16.56
C GLY A 397 -0.78 8.85 -15.76
N ILE A 398 -0.76 7.61 -16.23
CA ILE A 398 -1.41 6.46 -15.59
C ILE A 398 -0.33 5.62 -14.90
N VAL A 399 -0.63 5.14 -13.69
CA VAL A 399 0.18 4.14 -12.98
C VAL A 399 -0.65 2.89 -12.76
N ILE A 400 -0.15 1.74 -13.22
CA ILE A 400 -0.69 0.42 -12.86
C ILE A 400 0.08 -0.06 -11.62
N ASP A 401 -0.56 -0.03 -10.46
CA ASP A 401 0.00 -0.41 -9.17
C ASP A 401 -0.39 -1.83 -8.78
N LEU A 402 0.57 -2.75 -8.89
CA LEU A 402 0.43 -4.17 -8.57
C LEU A 402 0.41 -4.45 -7.07
N GLY A 403 0.45 -3.44 -6.20
CA GLY A 403 0.56 -3.60 -4.75
C GLY A 403 -0.56 -4.43 -4.08
N ARG A 404 -1.71 -4.63 -4.76
CA ARG A 404 -2.77 -5.55 -4.29
C ARG A 404 -2.51 -7.02 -4.69
N MET A 405 -1.63 -7.29 -5.65
CA MET A 405 -1.18 -8.62 -6.04
C MET A 405 0.03 -9.06 -5.19
N ASN A 406 -0.17 -9.12 -3.87
CA ASN A 406 0.89 -9.33 -2.87
C ASN A 406 0.87 -10.71 -2.19
N GLY A 407 0.18 -11.68 -2.80
CA GLY A 407 0.08 -13.04 -2.26
C GLY A 407 1.42 -13.77 -2.23
N ILE A 408 1.67 -14.51 -1.16
CA ILE A 408 2.84 -15.39 -0.97
C ILE A 408 2.29 -16.80 -0.74
N ARG A 409 2.56 -17.73 -1.66
CA ARG A 409 2.05 -19.11 -1.59
C ARG A 409 3.20 -20.10 -1.67
N LEU A 410 3.21 -21.08 -0.78
CA LEU A 410 4.14 -22.21 -0.87
C LEU A 410 3.58 -23.20 -1.89
N LEU A 411 4.35 -23.52 -2.94
CA LEU A 411 3.93 -24.47 -3.97
C LEU A 411 4.40 -25.88 -3.65
N ASP A 412 5.64 -25.98 -3.19
CA ASP A 412 6.29 -27.26 -2.91
C ASP A 412 7.19 -27.11 -1.69
N PRO A 413 6.80 -27.68 -0.54
CA PRO A 413 7.61 -27.58 0.67
C PRO A 413 8.91 -28.39 0.62
N ASP A 414 9.00 -29.41 -0.22
CA ASP A 414 10.17 -30.28 -0.29
C ASP A 414 11.28 -29.64 -1.14
N THR A 415 10.90 -28.91 -2.19
CA THR A 415 11.86 -28.19 -3.05
C THR A 415 12.07 -26.73 -2.65
N GLY A 416 11.31 -26.22 -1.69
CA GLY A 416 11.33 -24.81 -1.31
C GLY A 416 10.74 -23.87 -2.38
N ARG A 417 9.94 -24.40 -3.31
CA ARG A 417 9.34 -23.60 -4.39
C ARG A 417 8.17 -22.79 -3.87
N VAL A 418 8.23 -21.49 -4.12
CA VAL A 418 7.22 -20.53 -3.69
C VAL A 418 6.77 -19.65 -4.84
N ARG A 419 5.49 -19.28 -4.82
CA ARG A 419 4.88 -18.33 -5.74
C ARG A 419 4.71 -16.99 -5.04
N LEU A 420 5.26 -15.95 -5.63
CA LEU A 420 5.21 -14.58 -5.12
C LEU A 420 4.48 -13.69 -6.11
N GLY A 421 3.41 -13.03 -5.67
CA GLY A 421 2.82 -11.92 -6.40
C GLY A 421 3.79 -10.74 -6.43
N THR A 422 3.94 -10.07 -7.57
CA THR A 422 4.95 -9.02 -7.74
C THR A 422 4.66 -7.76 -6.93
N GLY A 423 3.44 -7.60 -6.42
CA GLY A 423 3.06 -6.58 -5.44
C GLY A 423 3.62 -6.81 -4.03
N ALA A 424 4.09 -8.02 -3.71
CA ALA A 424 4.61 -8.34 -2.38
C ALA A 424 5.90 -7.55 -2.06
N ARG A 425 6.22 -7.45 -0.77
CA ARG A 425 7.45 -6.83 -0.26
C ARG A 425 8.40 -7.90 0.26
N TRP A 426 9.70 -7.71 0.03
CA TRP A 426 10.69 -8.71 0.43
C TRP A 426 10.77 -8.96 1.94
N GLY A 427 10.41 -7.97 2.77
CA GLY A 427 10.28 -8.19 4.21
C GLY A 427 9.12 -9.12 4.57
N ASP A 428 8.00 -9.03 3.86
CA ASP A 428 6.87 -9.95 4.05
C ASP A 428 7.19 -11.36 3.56
N VAL A 429 7.91 -11.47 2.44
CA VAL A 429 8.44 -12.74 1.93
C VAL A 429 9.37 -13.36 2.96
N ALA A 430 10.39 -12.61 3.43
CA ALA A 430 11.37 -13.10 4.39
C ALA A 430 10.72 -13.55 5.71
N ARG A 431 9.75 -12.77 6.22
CA ARG A 431 8.96 -13.16 7.40
C ARG A 431 8.16 -14.44 7.19
N THR A 432 7.52 -14.61 6.03
CA THR A 432 6.69 -15.79 5.71
C THR A 432 7.54 -17.06 5.57
N LEU A 433 8.74 -16.93 5.02
CA LEU A 433 9.67 -18.05 4.82
C LEU A 433 10.54 -18.33 6.06
N GLY A 434 10.67 -17.35 6.96
CA GLY A 434 11.57 -17.40 8.12
C GLY A 434 11.33 -18.57 9.06
N ASP A 435 10.07 -18.92 9.33
CA ASP A 435 9.72 -20.05 10.22
C ASP A 435 10.21 -21.41 9.71
N ARG A 436 10.51 -21.51 8.40
CA ARG A 436 11.06 -22.72 7.75
C ARG A 436 12.58 -22.66 7.57
N GLY A 437 13.21 -21.56 8.01
CA GLY A 437 14.63 -21.31 7.74
C GLY A 437 14.94 -21.09 6.26
N TRP A 438 13.95 -20.72 5.45
CA TRP A 438 14.17 -20.48 4.02
C TRP A 438 14.51 -19.01 3.73
N ALA A 439 15.40 -18.81 2.77
CA ALA A 439 15.86 -17.49 2.35
C ALA A 439 15.89 -17.38 0.82
N ILE A 440 15.64 -16.17 0.33
CA ILE A 440 15.80 -15.79 -1.07
C ILE A 440 16.71 -14.57 -1.06
N SER A 441 17.73 -14.55 -1.92
CA SER A 441 18.54 -13.34 -2.12
C SER A 441 17.66 -12.25 -2.72
N SER A 442 17.46 -11.12 -2.02
CA SER A 442 16.46 -10.12 -2.42
C SER A 442 16.80 -8.67 -2.09
N GLY A 443 18.09 -8.32 -2.11
CA GLY A 443 18.57 -7.01 -1.65
C GLY A 443 18.88 -6.94 -0.16
N ASP A 444 18.80 -5.72 0.38
CA ASP A 444 19.16 -5.34 1.76
C ASP A 444 18.09 -4.49 2.46
N HIS A 445 16.91 -4.33 1.85
CA HIS A 445 15.82 -3.51 2.40
C HIS A 445 14.46 -4.19 2.22
N GLY A 446 13.71 -4.37 3.31
CA GLY A 446 12.46 -5.13 3.30
C GLY A 446 11.28 -4.44 2.59
N GLY A 447 11.33 -3.11 2.43
CA GLY A 447 10.31 -2.33 1.71
C GLY A 447 10.36 -2.44 0.18
N VAL A 448 11.36 -3.12 -0.39
CA VAL A 448 11.48 -3.30 -1.83
C VAL A 448 10.44 -4.30 -2.32
N GLY A 449 9.83 -4.01 -3.47
CA GLY A 449 8.83 -4.90 -4.09
C GLY A 449 9.48 -6.06 -4.83
N VAL A 450 8.79 -7.21 -4.84
CA VAL A 450 9.24 -8.43 -5.52
C VAL A 450 9.49 -8.19 -7.00
N GLY A 451 8.52 -7.58 -7.71
CA GLY A 451 8.58 -7.40 -9.16
C GLY A 451 9.87 -6.75 -9.65
N GLY A 452 10.20 -5.56 -9.16
CA GLY A 452 11.36 -4.81 -9.66
C GLY A 452 12.70 -5.57 -9.50
N ILE A 453 12.90 -6.25 -8.38
CA ILE A 453 14.13 -7.03 -8.12
C ILE A 453 14.13 -8.33 -8.94
N ALA A 454 13.02 -9.06 -8.93
CA ALA A 454 12.90 -10.36 -9.59
C ALA A 454 12.96 -10.27 -11.13
N THR A 455 12.85 -9.07 -11.72
CA THR A 455 12.96 -8.89 -13.18
C THR A 455 14.27 -8.22 -13.63
N THR A 456 15.12 -7.75 -12.72
CA THR A 456 16.32 -6.96 -13.07
C THR A 456 17.65 -7.59 -12.63
N GLY A 457 17.62 -8.47 -11.64
CA GLY A 457 18.81 -9.14 -11.12
C GLY A 457 18.58 -9.59 -9.68
N GLY A 458 18.86 -8.67 -8.75
CA GLY A 458 18.67 -8.90 -7.32
C GLY A 458 19.95 -9.25 -6.59
N ILE A 459 20.78 -8.22 -6.36
CA ILE A 459 21.99 -8.30 -5.53
C ILE A 459 21.61 -8.10 -4.06
N GLY A 460 21.62 -9.18 -3.28
CA GLY A 460 21.35 -9.18 -1.83
C GLY A 460 22.40 -9.95 -1.03
N TYR A 461 22.21 -10.05 0.29
CA TYR A 461 23.17 -10.68 1.20
C TYR A 461 23.43 -12.18 0.96
N MET A 462 22.55 -12.84 0.20
CA MET A 462 22.70 -14.26 -0.14
C MET A 462 23.18 -14.48 -1.58
N SER A 463 23.53 -13.41 -2.31
CA SER A 463 23.89 -13.51 -3.73
C SER A 463 25.12 -14.37 -3.97
N ARG A 464 26.14 -14.28 -3.11
CA ARG A 464 27.37 -15.06 -3.25
C ARG A 464 27.17 -16.54 -2.88
N ALA A 465 26.32 -16.84 -1.90
CA ALA A 465 26.03 -18.22 -1.53
C ALA A 465 25.11 -18.92 -2.55
N HIS A 466 24.10 -18.19 -3.05
CA HIS A 466 22.95 -18.79 -3.74
C HIS A 466 22.62 -18.22 -5.12
N GLY A 467 23.26 -17.13 -5.55
CA GLY A 467 23.01 -16.47 -6.82
C GLY A 467 22.06 -15.28 -6.69
N LEU A 468 21.87 -14.56 -7.78
CA LEU A 468 20.91 -13.46 -7.87
C LEU A 468 19.48 -13.97 -7.67
N THR A 469 18.54 -13.08 -7.37
CA THR A 469 17.11 -13.43 -7.31
C THR A 469 16.66 -14.13 -8.59
N ILE A 470 17.05 -13.59 -9.75
CA ILE A 470 16.68 -14.12 -11.06
C ILE A 470 17.25 -15.52 -11.37
N ASP A 471 18.30 -15.93 -10.67
CA ASP A 471 18.98 -17.22 -10.93
C ASP A 471 18.16 -18.39 -10.38
N ARG A 472 17.30 -18.11 -9.39
CA ARG A 472 16.44 -19.08 -8.73
C ARG A 472 15.00 -19.07 -9.24
N LEU A 473 14.70 -18.22 -10.23
CA LEU A 473 13.39 -18.23 -10.86
C LEU A 473 13.19 -19.52 -11.64
N THR A 474 12.02 -20.13 -11.46
CA THR A 474 11.59 -21.34 -12.16
C THR A 474 10.47 -21.06 -13.15
N ALA A 475 9.64 -20.05 -12.90
CA ALA A 475 8.64 -19.56 -13.83
C ALA A 475 8.26 -18.09 -13.57
N VAL A 476 7.70 -17.45 -14.59
CA VAL A 476 7.21 -16.06 -14.55
C VAL A 476 5.83 -16.00 -15.18
N GLU A 477 4.90 -15.32 -14.52
CA GLU A 477 3.62 -14.95 -15.12
C GLU A 477 3.59 -13.47 -15.45
N LEU A 478 3.16 -13.14 -16.66
CA LEU A 478 3.15 -11.78 -17.16
C LEU A 478 1.97 -11.50 -18.09
N VAL A 479 1.62 -10.22 -18.17
CA VAL A 479 0.71 -9.67 -19.18
C VAL A 479 1.54 -8.90 -20.21
N THR A 480 1.50 -9.32 -21.47
CA THR A 480 2.22 -8.66 -22.58
C THR A 480 1.52 -7.36 -23.01
N ALA A 481 2.17 -6.56 -23.87
CA ALA A 481 1.64 -5.26 -24.29
C ALA A 481 0.28 -5.35 -25.01
N ASP A 482 0.01 -6.48 -25.68
CA ASP A 482 -1.25 -6.82 -26.34
C ASP A 482 -2.30 -7.44 -25.40
N GLY A 483 -2.02 -7.54 -24.10
CA GLY A 483 -2.96 -8.02 -23.08
C GLY A 483 -3.01 -9.55 -22.91
N ARG A 484 -2.14 -10.33 -23.57
CA ARG A 484 -2.11 -11.79 -23.36
C ARG A 484 -1.49 -12.13 -22.00
N LEU A 485 -2.13 -13.06 -21.28
CA LEU A 485 -1.64 -13.63 -20.05
C LEU A 485 -0.76 -14.84 -20.39
N LEU A 486 0.51 -14.80 -20.01
CA LEU A 486 1.47 -15.86 -20.28
C LEU A 486 2.09 -16.36 -18.96
N ARG A 487 2.33 -17.67 -18.89
CA ARG A 487 3.27 -18.28 -17.94
C ARG A 487 4.45 -18.83 -18.74
N VAL A 488 5.65 -18.36 -18.43
CA VAL A 488 6.88 -18.75 -19.12
C VAL A 488 7.87 -19.39 -18.16
N ASP A 489 8.58 -20.39 -18.65
CA ASP A 489 9.62 -21.14 -17.93
C ASP A 489 10.63 -21.74 -18.93
N GLN A 490 11.42 -22.73 -18.54
CA GLN A 490 12.38 -23.37 -19.45
C GLN A 490 11.73 -24.21 -20.56
N ASP A 491 10.52 -24.71 -20.33
CA ASP A 491 9.81 -25.60 -21.25
C ASP A 491 8.76 -24.84 -22.09
N HIS A 492 8.34 -23.65 -21.61
CA HIS A 492 7.30 -22.82 -22.21
C HIS A 492 7.83 -21.40 -22.48
N ASP A 493 8.12 -21.10 -23.74
CA ASP A 493 8.73 -19.84 -24.20
C ASP A 493 10.04 -19.48 -23.45
N PRO A 494 11.09 -20.32 -23.61
CA PRO A 494 12.36 -20.14 -22.91
C PRO A 494 13.08 -18.83 -23.29
N GLU A 495 12.77 -18.27 -24.46
CA GLU A 495 13.34 -17.01 -24.94
C GLU A 495 12.74 -15.82 -24.16
N LEU A 496 11.41 -15.79 -24.00
CA LEU A 496 10.78 -14.79 -23.14
C LEU A 496 11.17 -14.97 -21.68
N PHE A 497 11.25 -16.22 -21.19
CA PHE A 497 11.72 -16.51 -19.83
C PHE A 497 13.16 -16.04 -19.60
N TRP A 498 14.06 -16.21 -20.58
CA TRP A 498 15.39 -15.61 -20.54
C TRP A 498 15.35 -14.08 -20.41
N GLY A 499 14.50 -13.42 -21.19
CA GLY A 499 14.36 -11.96 -21.19
C GLY A 499 13.84 -11.40 -19.86
N THR A 500 12.83 -12.05 -19.27
CA THR A 500 12.26 -11.62 -17.97
C THR A 500 13.27 -11.69 -16.83
N ARG A 501 14.33 -12.49 -16.95
CA ARG A 501 15.45 -12.58 -16.00
C ARG A 501 16.53 -11.54 -16.30
N GLY A 502 16.17 -10.25 -16.27
CA GLY A 502 17.13 -9.14 -16.34
C GLY A 502 16.64 -7.89 -17.08
N ALA A 503 15.65 -8.00 -17.98
CA ALA A 503 15.17 -6.87 -18.79
C ALA A 503 14.25 -5.88 -18.06
N GLY A 504 13.94 -6.10 -16.78
CA GLY A 504 12.97 -5.31 -16.04
C GLY A 504 11.56 -5.46 -16.62
N ALA A 505 10.82 -4.35 -16.70
CA ALA A 505 9.44 -4.31 -17.19
C ALA A 505 9.33 -4.20 -18.73
N ASN A 506 10.42 -4.40 -19.48
CA ASN A 506 10.44 -4.16 -20.93
C ASN A 506 9.59 -5.14 -21.74
N LEU A 507 9.29 -6.33 -21.21
CA LEU A 507 8.65 -7.42 -21.97
C LEU A 507 7.21 -7.69 -21.54
N GLY A 508 6.69 -6.95 -20.55
CA GLY A 508 5.37 -7.14 -20.00
C GLY A 508 5.27 -6.75 -18.52
N VAL A 509 4.03 -6.74 -18.03
CA VAL A 509 3.73 -6.56 -16.61
C VAL A 509 3.79 -7.92 -15.94
N VAL A 510 4.88 -8.20 -15.23
CA VAL A 510 5.01 -9.44 -14.45
C VAL A 510 4.06 -9.39 -13.25
N THR A 511 3.15 -10.35 -13.15
CA THR A 511 2.10 -10.43 -12.11
C THR A 511 2.48 -11.38 -10.98
N ALA A 512 3.22 -12.45 -11.29
CA ALA A 512 3.76 -13.38 -10.30
C ALA A 512 5.07 -14.03 -10.77
N VAL A 513 5.87 -14.49 -9.81
CA VAL A 513 7.07 -15.29 -10.06
C VAL A 513 7.06 -16.55 -9.21
N GLU A 514 7.59 -17.64 -9.75
CA GLU A 514 7.90 -18.87 -9.02
C GLU A 514 9.41 -18.95 -8.80
N ILE A 515 9.81 -19.15 -7.54
CA ILE A 515 11.21 -19.08 -7.13
C ILE A 515 11.53 -20.18 -6.12
N GLU A 516 12.73 -20.75 -6.22
CA GLU A 516 13.24 -21.73 -5.25
C GLU A 516 13.99 -21.03 -4.11
N ALA A 517 13.46 -21.12 -2.90
CA ALA A 517 14.11 -20.62 -1.70
C ALA A 517 15.20 -21.59 -1.22
N ALA A 518 16.30 -21.06 -0.69
CA ALA A 518 17.39 -21.85 -0.15
C ALA A 518 17.19 -22.12 1.36
N PRO A 519 17.53 -23.32 1.87
CA PRO A 519 17.60 -23.57 3.30
C PRO A 519 18.83 -22.88 3.89
N VAL A 520 18.61 -21.88 4.75
CA VAL A 520 19.68 -21.06 5.37
C VAL A 520 19.56 -21.04 6.89
N GLY A 521 18.37 -20.81 7.43
CA GLY A 521 18.15 -20.67 8.87
C GLY A 521 18.74 -19.36 9.42
N ASN A 522 19.64 -19.50 10.39
CA ASN A 522 20.34 -18.38 10.99
C ASN A 522 21.58 -17.98 10.18
N VAL A 523 21.94 -16.71 10.28
CA VAL A 523 23.14 -16.11 9.69
C VAL A 523 23.91 -15.36 10.77
N VAL A 524 25.21 -15.16 10.56
CA VAL A 524 25.99 -14.23 11.38
C VAL A 524 26.05 -12.88 10.67
N LEU A 525 25.51 -11.84 11.31
CA LEU A 525 25.54 -10.46 10.84
C LEU A 525 26.63 -9.69 11.58
N GLY A 526 27.68 -9.30 10.85
CA GLY A 526 28.71 -8.36 11.26
C GLY A 526 28.38 -6.93 10.82
N ARG A 527 28.58 -5.98 11.73
CA ARG A 527 28.52 -4.54 11.48
C ARG A 527 29.85 -3.93 11.88
N PHE A 528 30.46 -3.18 10.97
CA PHE A 528 31.74 -2.52 11.20
C PHE A 528 31.63 -1.04 10.83
N VAL A 529 32.16 -0.18 11.68
CA VAL A 529 32.31 1.26 11.42
C VAL A 529 33.80 1.57 11.42
N TYR A 530 34.28 2.18 10.35
CA TYR A 530 35.70 2.49 10.15
C TYR A 530 35.93 3.99 10.09
N ASP A 531 37.07 4.42 10.59
CA ASP A 531 37.69 5.67 10.14
C ASP A 531 38.17 5.46 8.71
N ALA A 532 37.57 6.19 7.78
CA ALA A 532 37.90 6.15 6.37
C ALA A 532 38.60 7.43 5.91
N SER A 533 39.27 8.16 6.81
CA SER A 533 40.00 9.39 6.50
C SER A 533 41.08 9.17 5.45
N ALA A 534 41.75 8.01 5.46
CA ALA A 534 42.60 7.55 4.38
C ALA A 534 41.78 6.76 3.35
N THR A 535 40.80 7.41 2.70
CA THR A 535 39.73 6.73 1.95
C THR A 535 40.24 5.79 0.85
N ALA A 536 41.25 6.20 0.08
CA ALA A 536 41.76 5.40 -1.04
C ALA A 536 42.45 4.11 -0.56
N SER A 537 43.35 4.19 0.44
CA SER A 537 44.02 3.02 0.99
C SER A 537 43.05 2.11 1.74
N PHE A 538 42.09 2.68 2.48
CA PHE A 538 41.02 1.93 3.13
C PHE A 538 40.18 1.14 2.13
N LEU A 539 39.68 1.79 1.08
CA LEU A 539 38.79 1.16 0.09
C LEU A 539 39.50 0.01 -0.64
N ARG A 540 40.79 0.19 -0.95
CA ARG A 540 41.63 -0.88 -1.49
C ARG A 540 41.71 -2.08 -0.55
N ALA A 541 42.12 -1.86 0.69
CA ALA A 541 42.28 -2.94 1.66
C ALA A 541 40.95 -3.65 1.92
N TRP A 542 39.85 -2.91 2.06
CA TRP A 542 38.52 -3.46 2.21
C TRP A 542 38.10 -4.29 0.99
N GLY A 543 38.35 -3.80 -0.23
CA GLY A 543 38.01 -4.51 -1.46
C GLY A 543 38.82 -5.80 -1.64
N GLU A 544 40.12 -5.78 -1.36
CA GLU A 544 41.00 -6.97 -1.36
C GLU A 544 40.51 -8.02 -0.33
N ILE A 545 40.16 -7.59 0.88
CA ILE A 545 39.60 -8.47 1.93
C ILE A 545 38.25 -9.05 1.50
N ALA A 546 37.35 -8.21 0.98
CA ALA A 546 36.04 -8.64 0.55
C ALA A 546 36.17 -9.66 -0.60
N ASP A 547 36.93 -9.36 -1.65
CA ASP A 547 37.09 -10.25 -2.80
C ASP A 547 37.68 -11.63 -2.41
N ALA A 548 38.63 -11.65 -1.48
CA ALA A 548 39.21 -12.88 -0.94
C ALA A 548 38.31 -13.64 0.06
N ALA A 549 37.18 -13.05 0.49
CA ALA A 549 36.28 -13.67 1.45
C ALA A 549 35.64 -14.95 0.88
N PRO A 550 35.35 -15.96 1.73
CA PRO A 550 34.73 -17.19 1.27
C PRO A 550 33.33 -16.94 0.68
N ARG A 551 32.78 -17.94 -0.02
CA ARG A 551 31.51 -17.83 -0.77
C ARG A 551 30.33 -17.49 0.14
N GLU A 552 30.39 -17.92 1.40
CA GLU A 552 29.40 -17.71 2.44
C GLU A 552 29.37 -16.26 2.92
N VAL A 553 30.42 -15.48 2.68
CA VAL A 553 30.49 -14.07 3.10
C VAL A 553 30.03 -13.15 1.98
N THR A 554 29.08 -12.26 2.30
CA THR A 554 28.71 -11.12 1.46
C THR A 554 28.85 -9.81 2.23
N ALA A 555 29.66 -8.88 1.72
CA ALA A 555 29.95 -7.61 2.37
C ALA A 555 29.46 -6.40 1.56
N PHE A 556 28.64 -5.56 2.17
CA PHE A 556 28.20 -4.27 1.61
C PHE A 556 28.80 -3.12 2.40
N LEU A 557 29.43 -2.16 1.72
CA LEU A 557 30.08 -0.99 2.30
C LEU A 557 29.34 0.27 1.87
N THR A 558 29.10 1.18 2.81
CA THR A 558 28.64 2.54 2.54
C THR A 558 29.67 3.53 3.06
N LEU A 559 30.19 4.37 2.17
CA LEU A 559 31.17 5.42 2.42
C LEU A 559 30.48 6.77 2.37
N GLY A 560 30.60 7.58 3.42
CA GLY A 560 30.03 8.93 3.46
C GLY A 560 31.07 9.99 3.77
N ALA A 561 30.81 11.22 3.32
CA ALA A 561 31.60 12.37 3.77
C ALA A 561 31.39 12.59 5.28
N GLY A 562 32.44 12.98 5.98
CA GLY A 562 32.36 13.32 7.40
C GLY A 562 31.43 14.51 7.67
N ARG A 563 30.83 14.56 8.86
CA ARG A 563 29.97 15.68 9.31
C ARG A 563 30.65 16.45 10.43
N GLY A 564 30.46 17.77 10.46
CA GLY A 564 30.87 18.61 11.61
C GLY A 564 32.38 18.64 11.87
N GLY A 565 33.22 18.57 10.83
CA GLY A 565 34.68 18.59 10.95
C GLY A 565 35.35 17.23 11.21
N GLN A 566 34.57 16.14 11.29
CA GLN A 566 35.07 14.77 11.29
C GLN A 566 35.52 14.34 9.88
N GLY A 567 36.46 13.39 9.80
CA GLY A 567 36.86 12.76 8.54
C GLY A 567 35.78 11.83 7.96
N PRO A 568 35.93 11.36 6.71
CA PRO A 568 35.08 10.33 6.13
C PRO A 568 34.93 9.08 7.01
N VAL A 569 33.73 8.50 7.01
CA VAL A 569 33.41 7.28 7.77
C VAL A 569 32.87 6.23 6.81
N ALA A 570 33.26 4.97 7.02
CA ALA A 570 32.71 3.84 6.30
C ALA A 570 31.90 2.93 7.24
N GLN A 571 30.78 2.42 6.75
CA GLN A 571 29.96 1.44 7.45
C GLN A 571 29.82 0.18 6.58
N ALA A 572 30.24 -0.96 7.11
CA ALA A 572 30.10 -2.24 6.44
C ALA A 572 29.09 -3.14 7.16
N MET A 573 28.21 -3.75 6.36
CA MET A 573 27.33 -4.84 6.74
C MET A 573 27.87 -6.10 6.07
N VAL A 574 28.32 -7.06 6.87
CA VAL A 574 28.97 -8.29 6.41
C VAL A 574 28.15 -9.47 6.93
N VAL A 575 27.66 -10.31 6.03
CA VAL A 575 26.81 -11.46 6.38
C VAL A 575 27.55 -12.74 6.03
N TYR A 576 27.65 -13.65 6.99
CA TYR A 576 28.05 -15.03 6.79
C TYR A 576 26.80 -15.92 6.69
N ALA A 577 26.66 -16.63 5.57
CA ALA A 577 25.54 -17.51 5.26
C ALA A 577 25.68 -18.85 6.01
N GLY A 578 25.35 -18.82 7.31
CA GLY A 578 25.34 -19.98 8.20
C GLY A 578 25.41 -19.58 9.66
N GLU A 579 25.27 -20.55 10.55
CA GLU A 579 25.24 -20.34 12.00
C GLU A 579 26.47 -20.85 12.75
N ASP A 580 27.45 -21.43 12.05
CA ASP A 580 28.74 -21.79 12.63
C ASP A 580 29.50 -20.52 13.02
N THR A 581 29.50 -20.22 14.31
CA THR A 581 30.11 -19.00 14.85
C THR A 581 31.63 -19.00 14.74
N ASP A 582 32.28 -20.16 14.80
CA ASP A 582 33.74 -20.23 14.73
C ASP A 582 34.21 -19.99 13.30
N ALA A 583 33.54 -20.62 12.32
CA ALA A 583 33.78 -20.36 10.91
C ALA A 583 33.44 -18.91 10.54
N ALA A 584 32.33 -18.38 11.05
CA ALA A 584 31.96 -16.99 10.83
C ALA A 584 33.00 -16.03 11.42
N VAL A 585 33.49 -16.25 12.65
CA VAL A 585 34.54 -15.41 13.24
C VAL A 585 35.80 -15.42 12.37
N ALA A 586 36.27 -16.60 11.95
CA ALA A 586 37.43 -16.72 11.09
C ALA A 586 37.25 -15.99 9.74
N ALA A 587 36.03 -15.99 9.20
CA ALA A 587 35.69 -15.33 7.94
C ALA A 587 35.50 -13.80 8.07
N LEU A 588 35.04 -13.31 9.24
CA LEU A 588 34.78 -11.89 9.50
C LEU A 588 35.98 -11.15 10.08
N GLU A 589 36.87 -11.82 10.83
CA GLU A 589 38.06 -11.20 11.44
C GLU A 589 38.95 -10.42 10.45
N PRO A 590 39.18 -10.87 9.20
CA PRO A 590 39.95 -10.09 8.22
C PRO A 590 39.43 -8.67 8.00
N PHE A 591 38.12 -8.43 8.12
CA PHE A 591 37.52 -7.10 7.96
C PHE A 591 37.98 -6.09 9.02
N LEU A 592 38.54 -6.53 10.15
CA LEU A 592 39.16 -5.66 11.15
C LEU A 592 40.47 -5.04 10.70
N LYS A 593 41.08 -5.61 9.66
CA LYS A 593 42.36 -5.16 9.10
C LYS A 593 42.17 -4.16 7.94
N ALA A 594 40.93 -3.91 7.52
CA ALA A 594 40.62 -2.98 6.43
C ALA A 594 40.99 -1.52 6.76
N GLY A 595 40.93 -1.13 8.04
CA GLY A 595 41.29 0.20 8.53
C GLY A 595 40.99 0.35 10.02
N PRO A 596 41.23 1.52 10.63
CA PRO A 596 40.92 1.74 12.04
C PRO A 596 39.43 1.57 12.33
N VAL A 597 39.09 0.62 13.21
CA VAL A 597 37.71 0.30 13.58
C VAL A 597 37.24 1.21 14.71
N LEU A 598 36.14 1.94 14.48
CA LEU A 598 35.50 2.83 15.44
C LEU A 598 34.42 2.11 16.26
N ASP A 599 33.70 1.18 15.62
CA ASP A 599 32.70 0.32 16.27
C ASP A 599 32.60 -1.01 15.52
N GLN A 600 32.33 -2.09 16.24
CA GLN A 600 32.10 -3.41 15.66
C GLN A 600 31.11 -4.23 16.48
N ARG A 601 30.23 -4.95 15.81
CA ARG A 601 29.29 -5.90 16.43
C ARG A 601 29.06 -7.08 15.51
N ALA A 602 28.98 -8.27 16.07
CA ALA A 602 28.52 -9.46 15.36
C ALA A 602 27.43 -10.15 16.17
N GLN A 603 26.40 -10.66 15.49
CA GLN A 603 25.31 -11.39 16.13
C GLN A 603 24.77 -12.48 15.22
N VAL A 604 24.34 -13.59 15.83
CA VAL A 604 23.52 -14.60 15.16
C VAL A 604 22.09 -14.05 15.07
N ALA A 605 21.46 -14.16 13.90
CA ALA A 605 20.06 -13.81 13.71
C ALA A 605 19.43 -14.66 12.61
N PRO A 606 18.12 -14.92 12.64
CA PRO A 606 17.40 -15.47 11.49
C PRO A 606 17.58 -14.55 10.28
N TYR A 607 17.76 -15.10 9.08
CA TYR A 607 17.89 -14.28 7.85
C TYR A 607 16.74 -13.28 7.70
N ALA A 608 15.52 -13.70 8.07
CA ALA A 608 14.33 -12.86 8.03
C ALA A 608 14.45 -11.55 8.82
N ALA A 609 15.27 -11.52 9.88
CA ALA A 609 15.49 -10.34 10.70
C ALA A 609 16.33 -9.26 9.99
N LEU A 610 17.05 -9.60 8.91
CA LEU A 610 17.82 -8.64 8.12
C LEU A 610 16.92 -7.83 7.17
N LEU A 611 15.74 -8.33 6.82
CA LEU A 611 14.78 -7.71 5.90
C LEU A 611 13.52 -7.29 6.65
N VAL A 612 13.63 -6.26 7.49
CA VAL A 612 12.50 -5.76 8.27
C VAL A 612 11.40 -5.22 7.34
N PRO A 613 10.13 -5.67 7.48
CA PRO A 613 9.02 -5.13 6.70
C PRO A 613 8.88 -3.62 6.87
N HIS A 614 8.79 -2.89 5.76
CA HIS A 614 8.51 -1.46 5.79
C HIS A 614 7.00 -1.24 5.87
N GLN A 615 6.55 -0.44 6.83
CA GLN A 615 5.14 -0.07 7.02
C GLN A 615 4.96 1.41 6.69
N GLY A 616 4.00 1.70 5.81
CA GLY A 616 3.63 3.07 5.44
C GLY A 616 3.80 3.38 3.94
N PRO A 617 3.15 4.45 3.47
CA PRO A 617 3.31 4.91 2.10
C PRO A 617 4.66 5.60 1.90
N HIS A 618 5.12 5.62 0.65
CA HIS A 618 6.27 6.45 0.30
C HIS A 618 5.89 7.93 0.34
N GLU A 619 6.76 8.77 0.88
CA GLU A 619 6.53 10.23 0.94
C GLU A 619 7.30 11.00 -0.14
N GLY A 620 8.28 10.35 -0.77
CA GLY A 620 9.21 10.97 -1.70
C GLY A 620 10.14 11.96 -1.01
N HIS A 621 11.38 11.54 -0.76
CA HIS A 621 12.39 12.33 -0.06
C HIS A 621 13.22 13.26 -0.96
N GLY A 622 12.88 13.40 -2.25
CA GLY A 622 13.46 14.35 -3.19
C GLY A 622 13.79 13.74 -4.54
N THR A 623 14.54 14.45 -5.38
CA THR A 623 15.05 13.95 -6.67
C THR A 623 16.57 13.75 -6.58
N PRO A 624 17.07 12.78 -5.78
CA PRO A 624 18.50 12.53 -5.72
C PRO A 624 18.99 12.01 -7.07
N VAL A 625 20.24 12.32 -7.41
CA VAL A 625 20.89 11.80 -8.60
C VAL A 625 21.75 10.61 -8.20
N SER A 626 21.56 9.48 -8.87
CA SER A 626 22.38 8.30 -8.66
C SER A 626 23.06 7.86 -9.94
N ARG A 627 24.28 7.33 -9.77
CA ARG A 627 25.07 6.71 -10.83
C ARG A 627 25.49 5.33 -10.37
N SER A 628 25.37 4.34 -11.25
CA SER A 628 25.73 2.96 -10.95
C SER A 628 26.68 2.38 -11.98
N GLY A 629 27.60 1.54 -11.50
CA GLY A 629 28.62 0.87 -12.29
C GLY A 629 29.01 -0.46 -11.68
N LEU A 630 29.62 -1.32 -12.48
CA LEU A 630 30.16 -2.61 -12.04
C LEU A 630 31.67 -2.61 -12.23
N ILE A 631 32.41 -3.12 -11.25
CA ILE A 631 33.87 -3.23 -11.28
C ILE A 631 34.32 -4.65 -10.98
N GLY A 632 35.41 -5.07 -11.62
CA GLY A 632 36.06 -6.36 -11.37
C GLY A 632 37.01 -6.36 -10.17
N GLU A 633 37.49 -5.20 -9.73
CA GLU A 633 38.39 -5.07 -8.58
C GLU A 633 38.46 -3.61 -8.13
N THR A 634 38.90 -3.37 -6.88
CA THR A 634 39.15 -2.03 -6.34
C THR A 634 40.58 -1.57 -6.63
N THR A 635 40.87 -1.18 -7.87
CA THR A 635 42.22 -0.70 -8.25
C THR A 635 42.60 0.60 -7.52
N PRO A 636 43.90 0.96 -7.45
CA PRO A 636 44.35 2.25 -6.92
C PRO A 636 43.63 3.43 -7.57
N GLU A 637 43.45 3.42 -8.89
CA GLU A 637 42.82 4.50 -9.62
C GLU A 637 41.34 4.64 -9.27
N ILE A 638 40.61 3.53 -9.15
CA ILE A 638 39.21 3.54 -8.73
C ILE A 638 39.10 4.10 -7.31
N ALA A 639 39.98 3.66 -6.41
CA ALA A 639 39.97 4.09 -5.03
C ALA A 639 40.24 5.60 -4.87
N GLU A 640 41.20 6.14 -5.64
CA GLU A 640 41.50 7.58 -5.67
C GLU A 640 40.33 8.40 -6.22
N ILE A 641 39.68 7.95 -7.29
CA ILE A 641 38.50 8.63 -7.85
C ILE A 641 37.37 8.70 -6.82
N VAL A 642 37.10 7.59 -6.12
CA VAL A 642 36.06 7.52 -5.09
C VAL A 642 36.43 8.37 -3.88
N ALA A 643 37.69 8.38 -3.46
CA ALA A 643 38.18 9.23 -2.38
C ALA A 643 38.01 10.72 -2.69
N ALA A 644 38.35 11.15 -3.91
CA ALA A 644 38.15 12.51 -4.38
C ALA A 644 36.66 12.89 -4.39
N MET A 645 35.79 11.97 -4.82
CA MET A 645 34.34 12.15 -4.84
C MET A 645 33.78 12.35 -3.43
N ILE A 646 34.14 11.50 -2.47
CA ILE A 646 33.70 11.60 -1.07
C ILE A 646 34.22 12.88 -0.41
N THR A 647 35.51 13.19 -0.58
CA THR A 647 36.14 14.38 0.02
C THR A 647 35.53 15.69 -0.50
N SER A 648 35.10 15.71 -1.76
CA SER A 648 34.44 16.90 -2.34
C SER A 648 33.07 17.22 -1.74
N GLY A 649 32.41 16.24 -1.09
CA GLY A 649 31.04 16.37 -0.62
C GLY A 649 29.98 16.41 -1.73
N ASP A 650 30.37 16.17 -2.99
CA ASP A 650 29.43 16.12 -4.12
C ASP A 650 28.59 14.82 -4.13
N SER A 651 29.04 13.79 -3.41
CA SER A 651 28.29 12.56 -3.09
C SER A 651 27.85 12.58 -1.61
N TYR A 652 26.58 12.27 -1.35
CA TYR A 652 26.08 12.01 0.00
C TYR A 652 26.71 10.75 0.57
N PHE A 653 26.76 9.70 -0.26
CA PHE A 653 27.45 8.45 0.03
C PHE A 653 27.71 7.67 -1.27
N THR A 654 28.73 6.82 -1.21
CA THR A 654 29.03 5.81 -2.23
C THR A 654 28.90 4.43 -1.61
N GLN A 655 28.19 3.53 -2.27
CA GLN A 655 27.95 2.16 -1.83
C GLN A 655 28.69 1.17 -2.72
N PHE A 656 29.33 0.18 -2.10
CA PHE A 656 29.92 -0.99 -2.75
C PHE A 656 29.17 -2.22 -2.27
N ARG A 657 28.55 -2.94 -3.19
CA ARG A 657 27.90 -4.23 -2.93
C ARG A 657 28.74 -5.32 -3.54
N GLN A 658 29.30 -6.18 -2.71
CA GLN A 658 30.02 -7.34 -3.17
C GLN A 658 29.08 -8.29 -3.94
N VAL A 659 29.58 -8.82 -5.05
CA VAL A 659 28.94 -9.85 -5.87
C VAL A 659 29.94 -11.01 -6.08
N GLY A 660 29.79 -11.80 -7.14
CA GLY A 660 30.57 -13.01 -7.39
C GLY A 660 30.04 -14.26 -6.68
N GLY A 661 30.88 -15.27 -6.50
CA GLY A 661 30.50 -16.53 -5.87
C GLY A 661 29.52 -17.30 -6.76
N ALA A 662 28.36 -17.67 -6.23
CA ALA A 662 27.30 -18.33 -7.00
C ALA A 662 26.84 -17.56 -8.24
N VAL A 663 27.00 -16.22 -8.24
CA VAL A 663 26.69 -15.39 -9.41
C VAL A 663 27.63 -15.73 -10.58
N ASP A 664 28.88 -16.11 -10.29
CA ASP A 664 29.90 -16.46 -11.30
C ASP A 664 29.67 -17.84 -11.92
N ASP A 665 28.94 -18.72 -11.22
CA ASP A 665 28.69 -20.09 -11.67
C ASP A 665 27.78 -20.13 -12.92
N MET A 666 26.98 -19.09 -13.14
CA MET A 666 26.11 -18.97 -14.31
C MET A 666 26.84 -18.28 -15.47
N ALA A 667 26.68 -18.83 -16.67
CA ALA A 667 27.19 -18.20 -17.89
C ALA A 667 26.56 -16.80 -18.12
N PRO A 668 27.32 -15.80 -18.60
CA PRO A 668 26.82 -14.47 -18.92
C PRO A 668 25.55 -14.44 -19.77
N GLU A 669 25.44 -15.35 -20.74
CA GLU A 669 24.32 -15.47 -21.67
C GLU A 669 23.11 -16.27 -21.14
N ALA A 670 23.20 -16.86 -19.94
CA ALA A 670 22.15 -17.71 -19.38
C ALA A 670 20.87 -16.94 -18.99
N THR A 671 20.99 -15.61 -18.83
CA THR A 671 19.90 -14.68 -18.50
C THR A 671 20.15 -13.33 -19.20
N ALA A 672 19.17 -12.43 -19.18
CA ALA A 672 19.37 -11.06 -19.68
C ALA A 672 20.31 -10.20 -18.80
N TYR A 673 20.69 -10.66 -17.60
CA TYR A 673 21.78 -10.08 -16.81
C TYR A 673 23.14 -10.68 -17.23
N ALA A 674 23.94 -9.88 -17.94
CA ALA A 674 25.19 -10.35 -18.55
C ALA A 674 26.43 -10.19 -17.66
N HIS A 675 26.39 -9.32 -16.65
CA HIS A 675 27.59 -8.87 -15.92
C HIS A 675 28.04 -9.83 -14.81
N ARG A 676 28.12 -11.12 -15.11
CA ARG A 676 28.35 -12.20 -14.15
C ARG A 676 29.74 -12.15 -13.51
N SER A 677 30.74 -11.62 -14.21
CA SER A 677 32.14 -11.56 -13.75
C SER A 677 32.47 -10.37 -12.84
N ALA A 678 31.53 -9.47 -12.58
CA ALA A 678 31.77 -8.32 -11.72
C ALA A 678 32.06 -8.78 -10.27
N ARG A 679 32.90 -8.05 -9.54
CA ARG A 679 33.16 -8.29 -8.10
C ARG A 679 32.42 -7.33 -7.20
N PHE A 680 32.15 -6.12 -7.68
CA PHE A 680 31.36 -5.14 -6.93
C PHE A 680 30.40 -4.36 -7.83
N SER A 681 29.19 -4.14 -7.31
CA SER A 681 28.31 -3.07 -7.78
C SER A 681 28.61 -1.80 -6.99
N VAL A 682 28.94 -0.72 -7.70
CA VAL A 682 29.23 0.60 -7.15
C VAL A 682 28.07 1.53 -7.46
N ALA A 683 27.57 2.24 -6.46
CA ALA A 683 26.56 3.28 -6.65
C ALA A 683 26.94 4.54 -5.87
N ALA A 684 26.88 5.70 -6.52
CA ALA A 684 27.03 6.98 -5.84
C ALA A 684 25.70 7.73 -5.85
N LEU A 685 25.37 8.39 -4.74
CA LEU A 685 24.15 9.19 -4.61
C LEU A 685 24.52 10.62 -4.23
N GLY A 686 24.01 11.60 -4.98
CA GLY A 686 24.31 13.02 -4.76
C GLY A 686 23.12 13.93 -5.06
N ALA A 687 23.32 15.22 -4.79
CA ALA A 687 22.29 16.24 -4.97
C ALA A 687 22.14 16.73 -6.41
N ARG A 688 23.25 16.78 -7.16
CA ARG A 688 23.35 17.48 -8.45
C ARG A 688 24.12 16.65 -9.47
N ALA A 689 23.49 16.35 -10.61
CA ALA A 689 24.05 15.54 -11.68
C ALA A 689 25.41 16.06 -12.15
N GLY A 690 25.49 17.32 -12.62
CA GLY A 690 26.72 17.86 -13.18
C GLY A 690 27.92 17.90 -12.20
N ARG A 691 27.70 17.85 -10.88
CA ARG A 691 28.80 17.73 -9.91
C ARG A 691 29.25 16.29 -9.73
N LEU A 692 28.30 15.38 -9.58
CA LEU A 692 28.55 13.94 -9.48
C LEU A 692 29.21 13.41 -10.76
N ASP A 693 28.74 13.87 -11.92
CA ASP A 693 29.20 13.46 -13.25
C ASP A 693 30.66 13.82 -13.51
N ARG A 694 31.21 14.88 -12.90
CA ARG A 694 32.63 15.22 -13.02
C ARG A 694 33.54 14.12 -12.47
N HIS A 695 33.15 13.53 -11.35
CA HIS A 695 33.88 12.40 -10.76
C HIS A 695 33.51 11.10 -11.46
N TRP A 696 32.22 10.91 -11.78
CA TRP A 696 31.74 9.69 -12.40
C TRP A 696 32.35 9.45 -13.80
N SER A 697 32.54 10.50 -14.59
CA SER A 697 33.16 10.40 -15.93
C SER A 697 34.61 9.89 -15.86
N ALA A 698 35.31 10.10 -14.73
CA ALA A 698 36.64 9.52 -14.53
C ALA A 698 36.56 8.02 -14.18
N LEU A 699 35.48 7.59 -13.54
CA LEU A 699 35.24 6.19 -13.19
C LEU A 699 34.73 5.38 -14.38
N GLU A 700 33.90 5.96 -15.25
CA GLU A 700 33.24 5.27 -16.39
C GLU A 700 34.15 4.38 -17.24
N PRO A 701 35.37 4.81 -17.66
CA PRO A 701 36.27 3.97 -18.46
C PRO A 701 36.79 2.72 -17.75
N ARG A 702 36.60 2.62 -16.43
CA ARG A 702 37.03 1.49 -15.57
C ARG A 702 35.88 0.56 -15.21
N LEU A 703 34.66 0.89 -15.62
CA LEU A 703 33.47 0.08 -15.38
C LEU A 703 33.39 -1.04 -16.44
N GLN A 704 32.90 -2.20 -16.02
CA GLN A 704 32.61 -3.34 -16.91
C GLN A 704 31.14 -3.36 -17.38
N GLY A 705 30.32 -2.44 -16.84
CA GLY A 705 28.89 -2.37 -17.07
C GLY A 705 28.20 -1.56 -15.98
N MET A 706 26.89 -1.70 -15.86
CA MET A 706 26.10 -1.05 -14.82
C MET A 706 25.02 -1.96 -14.24
N TYR A 707 24.64 -1.71 -12.99
CA TYR A 707 23.44 -2.29 -12.41
C TYR A 707 22.28 -1.26 -12.46
N LEU A 708 21.37 -1.47 -13.39
CA LEU A 708 20.34 -0.48 -13.77
C LEU A 708 19.46 0.01 -12.60
N SER A 709 19.25 -0.83 -11.57
CA SER A 709 18.37 -0.54 -10.44
C SER A 709 18.87 0.59 -9.54
N PHE A 710 20.12 1.02 -9.69
CA PHE A 710 20.76 2.08 -8.91
C PHE A 710 21.19 3.30 -9.74
N ASP A 711 20.84 3.39 -11.03
CA ASP A 711 21.08 4.61 -11.82
C ASP A 711 19.79 5.41 -11.98
N THR A 712 19.95 6.72 -12.10
CA THR A 712 18.84 7.64 -12.41
C THR A 712 18.71 7.93 -13.90
N ARG A 713 19.76 7.65 -14.69
CA ARG A 713 19.72 7.64 -16.15
C ARG A 713 19.06 6.37 -16.62
N THR A 714 18.15 6.52 -17.56
CA THR A 714 17.44 5.41 -18.23
C THR A 714 17.48 5.54 -19.75
N GLY A 715 18.15 6.58 -20.26
CA GLY A 715 18.17 6.90 -21.68
C GLY A 715 19.12 6.02 -22.50
N PRO A 716 19.12 6.20 -23.83
CA PRO A 716 19.91 5.40 -24.75
C PRO A 716 21.43 5.49 -24.49
N GLU A 717 21.91 6.55 -23.85
CA GLU A 717 23.32 6.78 -23.54
C GLU A 717 23.93 5.75 -22.57
N VAL A 718 23.10 5.09 -21.77
CA VAL A 718 23.52 4.05 -20.80
C VAL A 718 23.06 2.64 -21.20
N LEU A 719 22.35 2.49 -22.32
CA LEU A 719 21.72 1.23 -22.71
C LEU A 719 22.72 0.08 -22.91
N ALA A 720 23.83 0.35 -23.60
CA ALA A 720 24.89 -0.63 -23.84
C ALA A 720 25.70 -0.97 -22.57
N GLN A 721 25.67 -0.10 -21.55
CA GLN A 721 26.29 -0.38 -20.26
C GLN A 721 25.44 -1.35 -19.44
N ALA A 722 24.10 -1.23 -19.52
CA ALA A 722 23.17 -2.14 -18.86
C ALA A 722 23.10 -3.50 -19.59
N PHE A 723 22.99 -3.46 -20.92
CA PHE A 723 22.87 -4.64 -21.77
C PHE A 723 23.99 -4.64 -22.81
N PRO A 724 25.13 -5.32 -22.56
CA PRO A 724 26.19 -5.44 -23.55
C PRO A 724 25.79 -6.41 -24.67
N GLU A 725 26.38 -6.29 -25.86
CA GLU A 725 26.17 -7.28 -26.92
C GLU A 725 26.72 -8.66 -26.53
N PRO A 726 26.07 -9.77 -26.95
CA PRO A 726 24.88 -9.85 -27.83
C PRO A 726 23.53 -9.68 -27.12
N THR A 727 23.52 -9.43 -25.81
CA THR A 727 22.30 -9.35 -24.97
C THR A 727 21.34 -8.29 -25.47
N LEU A 728 21.84 -7.10 -25.82
CA LEU A 728 21.01 -6.00 -26.30
C LEU A 728 20.28 -6.38 -27.59
N SER A 729 20.99 -6.89 -28.60
CA SER A 729 20.37 -7.33 -29.85
C SER A 729 19.27 -8.38 -29.63
N ARG A 730 19.52 -9.35 -28.73
CA ARG A 730 18.53 -10.38 -28.37
C ARG A 730 17.29 -9.79 -27.69
N LEU A 731 17.47 -8.84 -26.76
CA LEU A 731 16.37 -8.13 -26.11
C LEU A 731 15.57 -7.26 -27.09
N ARG A 732 16.22 -6.60 -28.06
CA ARG A 732 15.53 -5.83 -29.11
C ARG A 732 14.66 -6.73 -29.99
N ALA A 733 15.13 -7.93 -30.32
CA ALA A 733 14.35 -8.90 -31.08
C ALA A 733 13.11 -9.37 -30.29
N LEU A 734 13.27 -9.67 -29.00
CA LEU A 734 12.13 -9.97 -28.11
C LEU A 734 11.14 -8.81 -28.02
N LYS A 735 11.66 -7.58 -27.87
CA LYS A 735 10.83 -6.36 -27.82
C LYS A 735 10.02 -6.20 -29.11
N ALA A 736 10.61 -6.45 -30.29
CA ALA A 736 9.89 -6.38 -31.57
C ALA A 736 8.72 -7.38 -31.69
N VAL A 737 8.75 -8.48 -30.93
CA VAL A 737 7.67 -9.49 -30.89
C VAL A 737 6.62 -9.16 -29.84
N HIS A 738 7.04 -8.80 -28.61
CA HIS A 738 6.14 -8.70 -27.45
C HIS A 738 5.67 -7.27 -27.14
N ASP A 739 6.38 -6.25 -27.62
CA ASP A 739 6.02 -4.83 -27.45
C ASP A 739 6.55 -3.96 -28.61
N PRO A 740 6.10 -4.21 -29.86
CA PRO A 740 6.53 -3.44 -31.03
C PRO A 740 6.13 -1.96 -30.97
N ASP A 741 5.05 -1.65 -30.24
CA ASP A 741 4.50 -0.30 -30.10
C ASP A 741 5.18 0.51 -28.99
N GLN A 742 6.14 -0.09 -28.26
CA GLN A 742 6.82 0.53 -27.12
C GLN A 742 5.87 1.02 -26.01
N VAL A 743 4.86 0.21 -25.68
CA VAL A 743 3.94 0.45 -24.56
C VAL A 743 4.71 0.58 -23.25
N PHE A 744 5.76 -0.22 -23.06
CA PHE A 744 6.62 -0.17 -21.88
C PHE A 744 7.90 0.63 -22.14
N ASP A 745 7.77 1.95 -22.28
CA ASP A 745 8.89 2.88 -22.49
C ASP A 745 9.27 3.71 -21.23
N GLN A 746 8.37 3.84 -20.25
CA GLN A 746 8.61 4.59 -19.02
C GLN A 746 9.34 3.77 -17.94
N ASN A 747 10.43 3.09 -18.32
CA ASN A 747 11.27 2.29 -17.42
C ASN A 747 12.77 2.52 -17.70
N PHE A 748 13.54 1.47 -17.96
CA PHE A 748 14.84 1.51 -18.62
C PHE A 748 14.63 1.04 -20.08
N PRO A 749 14.13 1.92 -20.96
CA PRO A 749 13.56 1.54 -22.25
C PRO A 749 14.55 0.84 -23.18
N ILE A 750 14.13 -0.28 -23.73
CA ILE A 750 14.79 -0.98 -24.83
C ILE A 750 13.95 -0.78 -26.10
N PRO A 751 14.47 -0.14 -27.16
CA PRO A 751 13.73 -0.02 -28.41
C PRO A 751 13.67 -1.37 -29.14
N PRO A 752 12.60 -1.68 -29.89
CA PRO A 752 12.55 -2.87 -30.74
C PRO A 752 13.62 -2.81 -31.85
N ALA A 753 13.94 -3.98 -32.41
CA ALA A 753 15.01 -4.18 -33.41
C ALA A 753 14.79 -3.42 -34.73
#